data_AF-A0A136A2H5-F1
#
_entry.id   AF-A0A136A2H5-F1
#
_cell.length_a   1.000
_cell.length_b   1.000
_cell.length_c   1.000
_cell.angle_alpha   90.00
_cell.angle_beta   90.00
_cell.angle_gamma   90.00
#
_symmetry.space_group_name_H-M   'P 1'
#
loop_
_entity.id
_entity.type
_entity.pdbx_description
1 polymer ?
#
loop_
_entity_poly.entity_id
_entity_poly.type
_entity_poly.pdbx_seq_one_letter_code
_entity_poly.pdbx_strand_id
1 'polypeptide(L)'
;MATKGRKNDGRASDLTFKWMLTTLGPEWEQWQELAAEWMATQHSGINHKLKALSRFFESYLLECAPYATDIGLFFKGYSGHICSTEELEASTRKTINDPNEVSNGINYPCDFIDYIIEHHLSEEDDSGNLMPLVRNPLSKIKTQGSHTETVRNPLPYRYIQDQRQILCPLPDKAELKVIEQNLPQGESLLPSYHYRHFKHWAWAQEQSGQGKKGGSGDWFEVESELIDKADPDCVWRTKEVTRNGKKTTLHQIWSPVKAMVIFMKLHLPLRTYQVRMLDSGEADTWRYESGHWKLNDKHDFALGSEKRPFGKGIFRRIHDTMTGQYSTGLYVNTNKTADQNKSELERGYIIPWQNEEVLYWLEKLRNWQEKYNPIERPTDCTTLLAKHTRDKKSQTQLESMGEIAFLFREASAKGADRSKPISNTAMTPFWYQLLLTLEEQLAEQGNTLDNGERLKLVLDYPEGTPEGHKAATNHPLHSLRVSLITAYTMDTQLPLPVISKLLAGHSRILMTIYYNKITPSVMAEKMSEAEGHLKGKSQQSVRNFLKDASLAQIQCKMVYHKEDSIQAALINRNPIGWEERSSGLCLVGGNTVKSDEISTLGGCWNGGELIRDSSASANRVYSSVPHGPENCIRCRWFITEARYLPALNAQFNQLSYKAYQAANLSVEIEGELEALKDKQFFCEEQGTPFTKHDDMQVLQRRYEKQQVEADEYVKDWIACFELIGKIIHVEEARGNGDTKDKMIAVGGERDISHALKFIETDSELLHLSLLCDDAEFFPDLQDELRKTPAIQKRSMQLSRALMKKGFEPIFMEMDEKQQLIAGNAMLRQMAKIADPDDKMEGYRKVASYIEAGEYLTDNKLFSAGVNALTGKVLSLENFIQPALVEK
;
A
#
# COMPACT_ATOMS: atom_id res chain seq x y z
N MET A 1 9.97 -35.61 -2.01
CA MET A 1 10.84 -34.95 -1.01
C MET A 1 10.04 -34.78 0.28
N ALA A 2 10.47 -35.39 1.38
CA ALA A 2 9.79 -35.24 2.66
C ALA A 2 9.96 -33.78 3.13
N THR A 3 8.85 -33.07 3.28
CA THR A 3 8.81 -31.76 3.95
C THR A 3 9.33 -31.93 5.38
N LYS A 4 10.59 -31.56 5.63
CA LYS A 4 11.14 -31.41 6.98
C LYS A 4 10.30 -30.35 7.69
N GLY A 5 9.36 -30.76 8.54
CA GLY A 5 8.65 -29.85 9.42
C GLY A 5 9.65 -29.11 10.32
N ARG A 6 9.40 -27.82 10.57
CA ARG A 6 10.20 -27.03 11.53
C ARG A 6 10.22 -27.77 12.87
N LYS A 7 11.39 -28.19 13.34
CA LYS A 7 11.56 -28.74 14.70
C LYS A 7 11.31 -27.60 15.70
N ASN A 8 10.32 -27.76 16.58
CA ASN A 8 10.14 -26.90 17.74
C ASN A 8 11.10 -27.35 18.84
N ASP A 9 12.37 -26.96 18.76
CA ASP A 9 13.44 -27.35 19.68
C ASP A 9 13.82 -26.25 20.69
N GLY A 10 13.05 -25.15 20.73
CA GLY A 10 13.25 -24.07 21.70
C GLY A 10 14.31 -23.03 21.34
N ARG A 11 14.99 -23.18 20.20
CA ARG A 11 16.07 -22.27 19.75
C ARG A 11 15.66 -20.79 19.63
N ALA A 12 14.39 -20.52 19.33
CA ALA A 12 13.86 -19.16 19.18
C ALA A 12 13.84 -18.35 20.50
N SER A 13 14.08 -19.01 21.63
CA SER A 13 14.12 -18.42 22.97
C SER A 13 15.45 -18.61 23.70
N ASP A 14 16.39 -19.33 23.12
CA ASP A 14 17.69 -19.67 23.72
C ASP A 14 18.73 -18.60 23.41
N LEU A 15 19.03 -17.75 24.39
CA LEU A 15 20.06 -16.70 24.30
C LEU A 15 21.49 -17.26 24.40
N THR A 16 21.63 -18.49 24.87
CA THR A 16 22.92 -19.15 25.06
C THR A 16 23.33 -20.00 23.87
N PHE A 17 22.46 -20.16 22.87
CA PHE A 17 22.67 -21.01 21.71
C PHE A 17 23.08 -22.47 22.03
N LYS A 18 22.70 -23.00 23.20
CA LYS A 18 22.96 -24.40 23.60
C LYS A 18 22.42 -25.41 22.60
N TRP A 19 21.37 -25.05 21.86
CA TRP A 19 20.86 -25.87 20.77
C TRP A 19 21.93 -26.19 19.70
N MET A 20 22.96 -25.35 19.53
CA MET A 20 24.08 -25.57 18.59
C MET A 20 24.83 -26.86 18.91
N LEU A 21 25.11 -27.14 20.19
CA LEU A 21 25.82 -28.35 20.60
C LEU A 21 25.03 -29.63 20.29
N THR A 22 23.69 -29.53 20.35
CA THR A 22 22.80 -30.67 20.06
C THR A 22 22.50 -30.84 18.57
N THR A 23 22.60 -29.77 17.78
CA THR A 23 22.15 -29.76 16.38
C THR A 23 23.31 -29.76 15.38
N LEU A 24 24.36 -28.99 15.67
CA LEU A 24 25.56 -28.84 14.85
C LEU A 24 26.66 -29.80 15.28
N GLY A 25 26.82 -30.03 16.59
CA GLY A 25 27.81 -30.93 17.19
C GLY A 25 28.65 -30.25 18.27
N PRO A 26 29.36 -31.02 19.12
CA PRO A 26 30.22 -30.48 20.19
C PRO A 26 31.39 -29.64 19.67
N GLU A 27 31.86 -29.87 18.45
CA GLU A 27 32.92 -29.11 17.79
C GLU A 27 32.60 -27.61 17.58
N TRP A 28 31.35 -27.20 17.76
CA TRP A 28 30.90 -25.80 17.67
C TRP A 28 30.88 -25.06 19.03
N GLU A 29 31.44 -25.65 20.09
CA GLU A 29 31.43 -25.08 21.45
C GLU A 29 32.02 -23.67 21.53
N GLN A 30 33.16 -23.42 20.89
CA GLN A 30 33.77 -22.08 20.90
C GLN A 30 32.88 -21.01 20.26
N TRP A 31 32.21 -21.33 19.15
CA TRP A 31 31.24 -20.42 18.52
C TRP A 31 30.02 -20.19 19.39
N GLN A 32 29.54 -21.22 20.09
CA GLN A 32 28.42 -21.10 21.01
C GLN A 32 28.75 -20.19 22.19
N GLU A 33 29.94 -20.33 22.79
CA GLU A 33 30.39 -19.47 23.90
C GLU A 33 30.48 -18.01 23.48
N LEU A 34 31.12 -17.73 22.34
CA LEU A 34 31.21 -16.36 21.78
C LEU A 34 29.84 -15.77 21.45
N ALA A 35 28.94 -16.56 20.86
CA ALA A 35 27.60 -16.11 20.54
C ALA A 35 26.77 -15.81 21.81
N ALA A 36 26.93 -16.63 22.86
CA ALA A 36 26.28 -16.40 24.15
C ALA A 36 26.82 -15.15 24.85
N GLU A 37 28.13 -14.93 24.81
CA GLU A 37 28.80 -13.75 25.35
C GLU A 37 28.32 -12.47 24.63
N TRP A 38 28.36 -12.46 23.30
CA TRP A 38 27.88 -11.32 22.52
C TRP A 38 26.40 -11.04 22.80
N MET A 39 25.55 -12.07 22.80
CA MET A 39 24.12 -11.89 23.08
C MET A 39 23.84 -11.36 24.50
N ALA A 40 24.70 -11.62 25.48
CA ALA A 40 24.57 -11.09 26.83
C ALA A 40 24.75 -9.56 26.87
N THR A 41 25.53 -8.97 25.95
CA THR A 41 25.72 -7.52 25.84
C THR A 41 24.62 -6.82 25.03
N GLN A 42 23.72 -7.56 24.37
CA GLN A 42 22.70 -6.97 23.49
C GLN A 42 21.41 -6.57 24.22
N HIS A 43 21.05 -5.29 24.15
CA HIS A 43 19.83 -4.76 24.77
C HIS A 43 18.69 -4.47 23.78
N SER A 44 18.89 -4.60 22.47
CA SER A 44 17.90 -4.28 21.44
C SER A 44 17.99 -5.23 20.24
N GLY A 45 16.85 -5.42 19.54
CA GLY A 45 16.78 -6.23 18.32
C GLY A 45 17.01 -7.73 18.51
N ILE A 46 16.93 -8.24 19.75
CA ILE A 46 17.32 -9.62 20.13
C ILE A 46 16.69 -10.69 19.27
N ASN A 47 15.38 -10.61 19.00
CA ASN A 47 14.72 -11.61 18.15
C ASN A 47 15.31 -11.65 16.74
N HIS A 48 15.65 -10.49 16.17
CA HIS A 48 16.25 -10.43 14.83
C HIS A 48 17.71 -10.91 14.86
N LYS A 49 18.48 -10.56 15.89
CA LYS A 49 19.86 -11.04 16.11
C LYS A 49 19.93 -12.56 16.29
N LEU A 50 19.07 -13.13 17.13
CA LEU A 50 18.95 -14.59 17.30
C LEU A 50 18.66 -15.29 15.98
N LYS A 51 17.65 -14.81 15.23
CA LYS A 51 17.30 -15.38 13.93
C LYS A 51 18.42 -15.26 12.90
N ALA A 52 19.15 -14.15 12.91
CA ALA A 52 20.26 -13.93 12.00
C ALA A 52 21.43 -14.86 12.34
N LEU A 53 21.84 -14.93 13.60
CA LEU A 53 22.90 -15.82 14.04
C LEU A 53 22.55 -17.31 13.89
N SER A 54 21.32 -17.73 14.22
CA SER A 54 20.91 -19.13 13.98
C SER A 54 21.07 -19.53 12.51
N ARG A 55 20.72 -18.63 11.57
CA ARG A 55 20.90 -18.87 10.13
C ARG A 55 22.37 -18.81 9.73
N PHE A 56 23.14 -17.88 10.29
CA PHE A 56 24.58 -17.81 10.07
C PHE A 56 25.27 -19.13 10.46
N PHE A 57 24.92 -19.71 11.60
CA PHE A 57 25.49 -21.00 12.01
C PHE A 57 24.97 -22.19 11.20
N GLU A 58 23.65 -22.33 11.04
CA GLU A 58 23.06 -23.52 10.41
C GLU A 58 23.06 -23.53 8.89
N SER A 59 22.85 -22.37 8.27
CA SER A 59 22.66 -22.26 6.82
C SER A 59 23.88 -21.72 6.11
N TYR A 60 24.80 -21.06 6.83
CA TYR A 60 26.04 -20.56 6.25
C TYR A 60 27.25 -21.35 6.72
N LEU A 61 27.64 -21.27 7.99
CA LEU A 61 28.86 -21.93 8.45
C LEU A 61 28.77 -23.45 8.33
N LEU A 62 27.67 -24.10 8.71
CA LEU A 62 27.55 -25.55 8.59
C LEU A 62 27.54 -26.04 7.13
N GLU A 63 26.88 -25.32 6.21
CA GLU A 63 26.70 -25.76 4.82
C GLU A 63 27.83 -25.33 3.87
N CYS A 64 28.35 -24.10 4.05
CA CYS A 64 29.32 -23.47 3.15
C CYS A 64 30.76 -23.50 3.71
N ALA A 65 30.93 -23.41 5.03
CA ALA A 65 32.25 -23.34 5.66
C ALA A 65 32.38 -24.28 6.88
N PRO A 66 32.14 -25.61 6.73
CA PRO A 66 32.14 -26.53 7.87
C PRO A 66 33.49 -26.65 8.57
N TYR A 67 34.59 -26.32 7.88
CA TYR A 67 35.93 -26.24 8.47
C TYR A 67 36.09 -25.08 9.47
N ALA A 68 35.17 -24.12 9.46
CA ALA A 68 35.16 -22.97 10.36
C ALA A 68 34.77 -23.35 11.80
N THR A 69 34.61 -24.63 12.14
CA THR A 69 34.63 -25.08 13.55
C THR A 69 35.88 -24.57 14.27
N ASP A 70 36.99 -24.42 13.55
CA ASP A 70 38.14 -23.62 13.98
C ASP A 70 37.96 -22.15 13.57
N ILE A 71 37.84 -21.27 14.56
CA ILE A 71 37.64 -19.82 14.38
C ILE A 71 38.79 -19.21 13.56
N GLY A 72 40.02 -19.68 13.71
CA GLY A 72 41.16 -19.18 12.94
C GLY A 72 41.03 -19.45 11.45
N LEU A 73 40.44 -20.59 11.07
CA LEU A 73 40.18 -20.95 9.67
C LEU A 73 39.03 -20.15 9.06
N PHE A 74 38.08 -19.65 9.86
CA PHE A 74 37.06 -18.73 9.39
C PHE A 74 37.68 -17.46 8.76
N PHE A 75 38.70 -16.90 9.41
CA PHE A 75 39.40 -15.68 8.95
C PHE A 75 40.45 -15.94 7.87
N LYS A 76 41.19 -17.06 7.96
CA LYS A 76 42.29 -17.38 7.02
C LYS A 76 41.81 -18.07 5.74
N GLY A 77 40.64 -18.69 5.76
CA GLY A 77 40.15 -19.57 4.70
C GLY A 77 40.78 -20.97 4.76
N TYR A 78 40.21 -21.90 3.99
CA TYR A 78 40.67 -23.28 3.91
C TYR A 78 40.54 -23.81 2.47
N SER A 79 41.60 -24.46 1.96
CA SER A 79 41.63 -25.05 0.61
C SER A 79 41.18 -24.10 -0.52
N GLY A 80 41.58 -22.82 -0.44
CA GLY A 80 41.23 -21.80 -1.43
C GLY A 80 39.84 -21.19 -1.26
N HIS A 81 39.04 -21.64 -0.30
CA HIS A 81 37.76 -21.04 0.07
C HIS A 81 37.92 -20.01 1.20
N ILE A 82 37.28 -18.84 1.05
CA ILE A 82 37.26 -17.76 2.05
C ILE A 82 35.81 -17.34 2.24
N CYS A 83 35.37 -17.21 3.49
CA CYS A 83 34.02 -16.75 3.80
C CYS A 83 33.80 -15.35 3.23
N SER A 84 32.60 -15.04 2.75
CA SER A 84 32.31 -13.75 2.11
C SER A 84 30.87 -13.31 2.32
N THR A 85 30.64 -12.01 2.23
CA THR A 85 29.30 -11.41 2.28
C THR A 85 28.40 -11.92 1.17
N GLU A 86 28.95 -12.07 -0.04
CA GLU A 86 28.21 -12.50 -1.23
C GLU A 86 27.66 -13.91 -1.05
N GLU A 87 28.46 -14.81 -0.45
CA GLU A 87 28.05 -16.18 -0.17
C GLU A 87 27.03 -16.26 0.98
N LEU A 88 27.23 -15.48 2.05
CA LEU A 88 26.27 -15.35 3.15
C LEU A 88 24.93 -14.78 2.67
N GLU A 89 24.97 -13.77 1.80
CA GLU A 89 23.79 -13.19 1.17
C GLU A 89 23.08 -14.22 0.29
N ALA A 90 23.82 -14.94 -0.56
CA ALA A 90 23.26 -16.00 -1.40
C ALA A 90 22.60 -17.08 -0.56
N SER A 91 23.23 -17.53 0.53
CA SER A 91 22.63 -18.52 1.46
C SER A 91 21.37 -17.97 2.14
N THR A 92 21.44 -16.74 2.66
CA THR A 92 20.29 -16.08 3.32
C THR A 92 19.10 -15.95 2.36
N ARG A 93 19.37 -15.60 1.09
CA ARG A 93 18.35 -15.43 0.04
C ARG A 93 17.67 -16.73 -0.40
N LYS A 94 18.24 -17.90 -0.09
CA LYS A 94 17.55 -19.20 -0.29
C LYS A 94 16.32 -19.34 0.62
N THR A 95 16.32 -18.67 1.79
CA THR A 95 15.25 -18.82 2.80
C THR A 95 14.47 -17.54 3.09
N ILE A 96 15.00 -16.36 2.77
CA ILE A 96 14.39 -15.05 3.03
C ILE A 96 14.54 -14.14 1.81
N ASN A 97 13.48 -13.46 1.40
CA ASN A 97 13.54 -12.48 0.32
C ASN A 97 13.20 -11.03 0.76
N ASP A 98 12.75 -10.82 2.00
CA ASP A 98 12.50 -9.47 2.53
C ASP A 98 13.83 -8.69 2.66
N PRO A 99 13.98 -7.51 2.02
CA PRO A 99 15.24 -6.76 2.01
C PRO A 99 15.77 -6.38 3.40
N ASN A 100 14.87 -6.04 4.34
CA ASN A 100 15.27 -5.68 5.70
C ASN A 100 15.74 -6.91 6.48
N GLU A 101 15.04 -8.04 6.37
CA GLU A 101 15.44 -9.28 7.02
C GLU A 101 16.70 -9.89 6.39
N VAL A 102 16.94 -9.73 5.09
CA VAL A 102 18.21 -10.12 4.44
C VAL A 102 19.35 -9.23 4.94
N SER A 103 19.15 -7.92 4.98
CA SER A 103 20.14 -6.98 5.52
C SER A 103 20.46 -7.24 6.99
N ASN A 104 19.46 -7.48 7.82
CA ASN A 104 19.66 -7.91 9.21
C ASN A 104 20.38 -9.27 9.29
N GLY A 105 20.04 -10.20 8.39
CA GLY A 105 20.67 -11.51 8.26
C GLY A 105 22.16 -11.48 7.92
N ILE A 106 22.66 -10.37 7.36
CA ILE A 106 24.07 -10.17 7.00
C ILE A 106 24.76 -9.23 8.00
N ASN A 107 24.12 -8.10 8.33
CA ASN A 107 24.69 -7.07 9.17
C ASN A 107 24.86 -7.54 10.63
N TYR A 108 23.94 -8.36 11.17
CA TYR A 108 24.10 -8.86 12.54
C TYR A 108 25.22 -9.91 12.67
N PRO A 109 25.39 -10.87 11.75
CA PRO A 109 26.61 -11.68 11.73
C PRO A 109 27.87 -10.84 11.56
N CYS A 110 27.86 -9.81 10.70
CA CYS A 110 28.99 -8.88 10.57
C CYS A 110 29.33 -8.20 11.92
N ASP A 111 28.32 -7.65 12.62
CA ASP A 111 28.47 -7.04 13.95
C ASP A 111 29.01 -8.04 14.99
N PHE A 112 28.58 -9.29 14.91
CA PHE A 112 29.04 -10.35 15.80
C PHE A 112 30.50 -10.72 15.54
N ILE A 113 30.92 -10.82 14.28
CA ILE A 113 32.32 -11.05 13.94
C ILE A 113 33.19 -9.84 14.33
N ASP A 114 32.71 -8.61 14.11
CA ASP A 114 33.40 -7.40 14.57
C ASP A 114 33.63 -7.44 16.10
N TYR A 115 32.63 -7.87 16.86
CA TYR A 115 32.76 -8.06 18.31
C TYR A 115 33.85 -9.08 18.70
N ILE A 116 33.89 -10.23 18.02
CA ILE A 116 34.93 -11.25 18.26
C ILE A 116 36.31 -10.68 17.97
N ILE A 117 36.47 -9.91 16.89
CA ILE A 117 37.76 -9.30 16.55
C ILE A 117 38.20 -8.33 17.64
N GLU A 118 37.31 -7.44 18.07
CA GLU A 118 37.59 -6.41 19.07
C GLU A 118 37.94 -7.00 20.45
N HIS A 119 37.23 -8.03 20.90
CA HIS A 119 37.34 -8.54 22.28
C HIS A 119 38.27 -9.75 22.42
N HIS A 120 38.45 -10.54 21.36
CA HIS A 120 39.19 -11.81 21.43
C HIS A 120 40.37 -11.89 20.46
N LEU A 121 40.45 -11.02 19.44
CA LEU A 121 41.50 -11.05 18.40
C LEU A 121 42.10 -9.66 18.14
N SER A 122 42.26 -8.85 19.18
CA SER A 122 42.94 -7.56 19.14
C SER A 122 44.06 -7.49 20.18
N GLU A 123 45.15 -6.77 19.86
CA GLU A 123 46.29 -6.52 20.76
C GLU A 123 46.51 -5.01 20.93
N GLU A 124 46.97 -4.58 22.10
CA GLU A 124 47.31 -3.17 22.32
C GLU A 124 48.62 -2.82 21.58
N ASP A 125 48.60 -1.72 20.82
CA ASP A 125 49.80 -1.14 20.23
C ASP A 125 50.66 -0.42 21.29
N ASP A 126 51.86 0.02 20.90
CA ASP A 126 52.79 0.75 21.77
C ASP A 126 52.22 2.06 22.35
N SER A 127 51.04 2.50 21.87
CA SER A 127 50.31 3.70 22.33
C SER A 127 49.06 3.35 23.15
N GLY A 128 48.80 2.07 23.42
CA GLY A 128 47.63 1.59 24.16
C GLY A 128 46.33 1.54 23.35
N ASN A 129 46.38 1.61 22.02
CA ASN A 129 45.20 1.43 21.17
C ASN A 129 45.06 -0.04 20.76
N LEU A 130 43.86 -0.59 20.84
CA LEU A 130 43.57 -1.95 20.38
C LEU A 130 43.62 -2.03 18.85
N MET A 131 44.53 -2.87 18.35
CA MET A 131 44.74 -3.16 16.94
C MET A 131 44.24 -4.58 16.58
N PRO A 132 43.35 -4.73 15.59
CA PRO A 132 42.79 -6.03 15.21
C PRO A 132 43.83 -6.91 14.50
N LEU A 133 43.96 -8.16 14.94
CA LEU A 133 44.90 -9.15 14.37
C LEU A 133 44.41 -9.75 13.06
N VAL A 134 43.11 -9.70 12.79
CA VAL A 134 42.46 -10.26 11.60
C VAL A 134 41.48 -9.27 10.99
N ARG A 135 41.18 -9.43 9.70
CA ARG A 135 40.13 -8.65 9.02
C ARG A 135 38.81 -9.41 9.02
N ASN A 136 37.71 -8.69 9.21
CA ASN A 136 36.38 -9.26 9.06
C ASN A 136 36.15 -9.67 7.59
N PRO A 137 35.88 -10.95 7.27
CA PRO A 137 35.54 -11.39 5.92
C PRO A 137 34.15 -10.93 5.46
N LEU A 138 33.31 -10.47 6.38
CA LEU A 138 31.97 -9.96 6.11
C LEU A 138 31.97 -8.43 6.06
N SER A 139 31.04 -7.88 5.29
CA SER A 139 30.83 -6.46 5.09
C SER A 139 29.34 -6.13 5.22
N LYS A 140 29.05 -5.00 5.85
CA LYS A 140 27.66 -4.55 6.05
C LYS A 140 27.06 -4.12 4.72
N ILE A 141 25.84 -4.59 4.45
CA ILE A 141 25.05 -4.11 3.33
C ILE A 141 24.16 -2.95 3.77
N LYS A 142 24.22 -1.84 3.01
CA LYS A 142 23.35 -0.69 3.23
C LYS A 142 21.95 -0.98 2.68
N THR A 143 20.96 -0.90 3.54
CA THR A 143 19.56 -0.80 3.13
C THR A 143 19.18 0.68 3.06
N GLN A 144 18.69 1.14 1.89
CA GLN A 144 17.86 2.34 1.86
C GLN A 144 16.58 1.99 2.61
N GLY A 145 16.33 2.65 3.74
CA GLY A 145 15.12 2.45 4.51
C GLY A 145 13.91 2.84 3.66
N SER A 146 13.11 1.87 3.25
CA SER A 146 11.82 2.17 2.64
C SER A 146 10.94 2.83 3.70
N HIS A 147 10.68 4.13 3.58
CA HIS A 147 9.76 4.87 4.44
C HIS A 147 8.29 4.60 4.12
N THR A 148 8.01 3.53 3.38
CA THR A 148 6.67 3.13 2.99
C THR A 148 5.94 2.61 4.22
N GLU A 149 5.08 3.45 4.80
CA GLU A 149 4.00 2.94 5.62
C GLU A 149 3.26 1.88 4.80
N THR A 150 2.98 0.72 5.40
CA THR A 150 2.13 -0.28 4.76
C THR A 150 0.79 0.41 4.45
N VAL A 151 0.52 0.69 3.17
CA VAL A 151 -0.78 1.24 2.74
C VAL A 151 -1.83 0.19 3.11
N ARG A 152 -2.73 0.55 4.01
CA ARG A 152 -3.78 -0.33 4.52
C ARG A 152 -5.10 0.31 4.20
N ASN A 153 -5.98 -0.45 3.56
CA ASN A 153 -7.31 0.04 3.18
C ASN A 153 -8.10 0.44 4.43
N PRO A 154 -8.50 1.72 4.54
CA PRO A 154 -9.30 2.19 5.66
C PRO A 154 -10.72 1.61 5.57
N LEU A 155 -11.32 1.33 6.71
CA LEU A 155 -12.74 1.03 6.87
C LEU A 155 -13.53 2.34 7.06
N PRO A 156 -14.72 2.49 6.46
CA PRO A 156 -15.60 3.61 6.71
C PRO A 156 -15.95 3.75 8.19
N TYR A 157 -16.05 4.98 8.67
CA TYR A 157 -16.40 5.24 10.06
C TYR A 157 -17.76 4.64 10.44
N ARG A 158 -18.73 4.62 9.52
CA ARG A 158 -20.04 3.96 9.76
C ARG A 158 -19.89 2.48 10.07
N TYR A 159 -19.05 1.74 9.34
CA TYR A 159 -18.81 0.32 9.58
C TYR A 159 -18.05 0.08 10.88
N ILE A 160 -17.23 1.04 11.33
CA ILE A 160 -16.67 1.02 12.69
C ILE A 160 -17.80 1.18 13.72
N GLN A 161 -18.78 2.05 13.48
CA GLN A 161 -19.95 2.19 14.37
C GLN A 161 -20.85 0.96 14.37
N ASP A 162 -21.08 0.33 13.22
CA ASP A 162 -21.85 -0.92 13.15
C ASP A 162 -21.17 -2.04 13.94
N GLN A 163 -19.84 -2.15 13.83
CA GLN A 163 -19.08 -3.07 14.67
C GLN A 163 -19.15 -2.73 16.16
N ARG A 164 -19.22 -1.45 16.54
CA ARG A 164 -19.47 -1.06 17.94
C ARG A 164 -20.85 -1.55 18.40
N GLN A 165 -21.87 -1.46 17.56
CA GLN A 165 -23.23 -1.94 17.87
C GLN A 165 -23.31 -3.47 17.94
N ILE A 166 -22.62 -4.19 17.05
CA ILE A 166 -22.52 -5.66 17.11
C ILE A 166 -21.87 -6.09 18.44
N LEU A 167 -20.77 -5.43 18.82
CA LEU A 167 -20.00 -5.78 20.00
C LEU A 167 -20.67 -5.35 21.32
N CYS A 168 -21.15 -4.12 21.37
CA CYS A 168 -21.77 -3.46 22.52
C CYS A 168 -23.07 -2.77 22.04
N PRO A 169 -24.18 -3.51 21.95
CA PRO A 169 -25.44 -2.96 21.47
C PRO A 169 -25.95 -1.90 22.45
N LEU A 170 -26.18 -0.68 21.96
CA LEU A 170 -26.74 0.40 22.77
C LEU A 170 -28.28 0.32 22.79
N PRO A 171 -28.94 0.90 23.81
CA PRO A 171 -30.40 0.99 23.85
C PRO A 171 -30.94 1.78 22.67
N ASP A 172 -31.96 1.23 22.02
CA ASP A 172 -32.65 1.92 20.94
C ASP A 172 -33.57 3.03 21.48
N LYS A 173 -34.17 3.82 20.58
CA LYS A 173 -35.05 4.92 20.98
C LYS A 173 -36.30 4.47 21.74
N ALA A 174 -36.78 3.25 21.51
CA ALA A 174 -37.95 2.74 22.20
C ALA A 174 -37.58 2.33 23.63
N GLU A 175 -36.45 1.63 23.79
CA GLU A 175 -35.91 1.24 25.09
C GLU A 175 -35.54 2.46 25.95
N LEU A 176 -34.91 3.49 25.36
CA LEU A 176 -34.61 4.73 26.07
C LEU A 176 -35.87 5.45 26.58
N LYS A 177 -36.97 5.45 25.80
CA LYS A 177 -38.25 6.01 26.26
C LYS A 177 -38.83 5.25 27.44
N VAL A 178 -38.72 3.91 27.42
CA VAL A 178 -39.16 3.07 28.54
C VAL A 178 -38.29 3.35 29.77
N ILE A 179 -36.98 3.52 29.60
CA ILE A 179 -36.08 3.87 30.71
C ILE A 179 -36.46 5.24 31.28
N GLU A 180 -36.64 6.25 30.42
CA GLU A 180 -37.03 7.61 30.81
C GLU A 180 -38.34 7.63 31.61
N GLN A 181 -39.33 6.84 31.22
CA GLN A 181 -40.62 6.72 31.94
C GLN A 181 -40.51 6.06 33.31
N ASN A 182 -39.48 5.24 33.54
CA ASN A 182 -39.23 4.53 34.78
C ASN A 182 -38.22 5.24 35.69
N LEU A 183 -37.68 6.40 35.28
CA LEU A 183 -36.75 7.17 36.09
C LEU A 183 -37.45 7.76 37.32
N PRO A 184 -36.78 7.79 38.49
CA PRO A 184 -37.27 8.53 39.66
C PRO A 184 -37.54 10.00 39.34
N GLN A 185 -38.54 10.58 40.03
CA GLN A 185 -38.97 11.96 39.78
C GLN A 185 -37.82 12.94 40.08
N GLY A 186 -37.30 13.61 39.04
CA GLY A 186 -36.21 14.58 39.13
C GLY A 186 -34.87 14.14 38.52
N GLU A 187 -34.75 12.89 38.05
CA GLU A 187 -33.55 12.40 37.37
C GLU A 187 -33.62 12.63 35.85
N SER A 188 -32.51 13.05 35.25
CA SER A 188 -32.37 13.19 33.79
C SER A 188 -31.78 11.93 33.17
N LEU A 189 -32.23 11.60 31.95
CA LEU A 189 -31.67 10.50 31.16
C LEU A 189 -30.16 10.69 30.96
N LEU A 190 -29.39 9.68 31.36
CA LEU A 190 -27.94 9.63 31.15
C LEU A 190 -27.60 9.22 29.71
N PRO A 191 -26.36 9.40 29.27
CA PRO A 191 -25.91 8.86 27.99
C PRO A 191 -26.17 7.35 27.88
N SER A 192 -26.54 6.89 26.68
CA SER A 192 -27.08 5.54 26.45
C SER A 192 -26.19 4.38 26.93
N TYR A 193 -24.87 4.57 26.96
CA TYR A 193 -23.92 3.56 27.44
C TYR A 193 -24.03 3.29 28.95
N HIS A 194 -24.58 4.22 29.76
CA HIS A 194 -24.80 4.01 31.19
C HIS A 194 -25.78 2.89 31.51
N TYR A 195 -26.71 2.61 30.57
CA TYR A 195 -27.73 1.58 30.71
C TYR A 195 -27.30 0.22 30.14
N ARG A 196 -25.99 0.05 29.87
CA ARG A 196 -25.41 -1.17 29.33
C ARG A 196 -24.38 -1.79 30.26
N HIS A 197 -24.28 -3.11 30.16
CA HIS A 197 -23.54 -4.00 31.05
C HIS A 197 -22.96 -5.15 30.23
N PHE A 198 -21.96 -5.84 30.76
CA PHE A 198 -21.33 -6.97 30.08
C PHE A 198 -22.31 -8.10 29.77
N LYS A 199 -23.40 -8.27 30.54
CA LYS A 199 -24.50 -9.19 30.18
C LYS A 199 -25.15 -8.89 28.83
N HIS A 200 -25.12 -7.64 28.37
CA HIS A 200 -25.69 -7.23 27.09
C HIS A 200 -24.73 -7.46 25.91
N TRP A 201 -23.47 -7.84 26.14
CA TRP A 201 -22.49 -8.13 25.10
C TRP A 201 -22.65 -9.56 24.56
N ALA A 202 -23.89 -9.93 24.23
CA ALA A 202 -24.28 -11.31 23.92
C ALA A 202 -23.47 -11.88 22.74
N TRP A 203 -23.31 -11.11 21.67
CA TRP A 203 -22.49 -11.52 20.52
C TRP A 203 -21.07 -11.91 20.95
N ALA A 204 -20.42 -11.10 21.79
CA ALA A 204 -19.05 -11.34 22.24
C ALA A 204 -18.93 -12.59 23.14
N GLN A 205 -19.96 -12.86 23.95
CA GLN A 205 -20.04 -14.04 24.80
C GLN A 205 -20.14 -15.33 23.98
N GLU A 206 -20.80 -15.28 22.83
CA GLU A 206 -21.04 -16.43 21.97
C GLU A 206 -19.80 -16.86 21.17
N GLN A 207 -18.88 -15.94 20.87
CA GLN A 207 -17.73 -16.18 19.98
C GLN A 207 -16.68 -17.15 20.52
N SER A 208 -16.70 -17.50 21.81
CA SER A 208 -15.68 -18.39 22.38
C SER A 208 -16.22 -19.32 23.46
N GLY A 209 -15.48 -20.41 23.72
CA GLY A 209 -15.82 -21.36 24.78
C GLY A 209 -17.00 -22.30 24.47
N GLN A 210 -17.45 -22.39 23.20
CA GLN A 210 -18.58 -23.25 22.80
C GLN A 210 -18.22 -24.74 22.65
N GLY A 211 -16.93 -25.11 22.61
CA GLY A 211 -16.47 -26.47 22.33
C GLY A 211 -16.95 -27.53 23.34
N LYS A 212 -17.36 -28.72 22.85
CA LYS A 212 -17.81 -29.87 23.66
C LYS A 212 -16.70 -30.53 24.51
N LYS A 213 -15.42 -30.28 24.18
CA LYS A 213 -14.25 -30.87 24.87
C LYS A 213 -13.62 -29.99 25.96
N GLY A 214 -14.30 -28.91 26.39
CA GLY A 214 -13.85 -28.10 27.54
C GLY A 214 -12.75 -27.07 27.26
N GLY A 215 -12.53 -26.67 26.00
CA GLY A 215 -11.73 -25.47 25.70
C GLY A 215 -12.50 -24.23 26.18
N SER A 216 -12.00 -23.56 27.21
CA SER A 216 -12.78 -22.58 27.96
C SER A 216 -12.80 -21.19 27.28
N GLY A 217 -11.83 -20.87 26.41
CA GLY A 217 -11.84 -19.63 25.63
C GLY A 217 -11.80 -18.40 26.56
N ASP A 218 -12.76 -17.49 26.41
CA ASP A 218 -12.94 -16.35 27.33
C ASP A 218 -13.73 -16.73 28.59
N TRP A 219 -14.29 -17.93 28.65
CA TRP A 219 -14.92 -18.48 29.83
C TRP A 219 -13.87 -19.16 30.71
N PHE A 220 -13.92 -18.96 32.02
CA PHE A 220 -12.99 -19.59 32.96
C PHE A 220 -13.72 -20.17 34.16
N GLU A 221 -13.19 -21.28 34.67
CA GLU A 221 -13.79 -22.02 35.78
C GLU A 221 -13.61 -21.27 37.09
N VAL A 222 -14.70 -21.21 37.87
CA VAL A 222 -14.74 -20.58 39.19
C VAL A 222 -15.53 -21.44 40.15
N GLU A 223 -15.28 -21.28 41.44
CA GLU A 223 -16.14 -21.81 42.48
C GLU A 223 -17.51 -21.12 42.46
N SER A 224 -18.55 -21.84 42.87
CA SER A 224 -19.94 -21.36 42.76
C SER A 224 -20.21 -20.09 43.59
N GLU A 225 -19.44 -19.92 44.67
CA GLU A 225 -19.50 -18.80 45.60
C GLU A 225 -18.98 -17.50 45.00
N LEU A 226 -18.12 -17.56 43.98
CA LEU A 226 -17.59 -16.37 43.31
C LEU A 226 -18.61 -15.76 42.33
N ILE A 227 -19.69 -16.47 42.00
CA ILE A 227 -20.73 -15.99 41.11
C ILE A 227 -21.67 -15.04 41.87
N ASP A 228 -21.54 -13.75 41.57
CA ASP A 228 -22.47 -12.74 42.06
C ASP A 228 -23.66 -12.61 41.09
N LYS A 229 -24.83 -13.11 41.52
CA LYS A 229 -26.06 -13.06 40.71
C LYS A 229 -26.71 -11.66 40.68
N ALA A 230 -26.35 -10.77 41.59
CA ALA A 230 -26.88 -9.41 41.63
C ALA A 230 -26.07 -8.46 40.72
N ASP A 231 -24.82 -8.81 40.43
CA ASP A 231 -23.95 -8.03 39.57
C ASP A 231 -24.27 -8.26 38.07
N PRO A 232 -24.80 -7.25 37.36
CA PRO A 232 -25.13 -7.37 35.93
C PRO A 232 -23.89 -7.52 35.02
N ASP A 233 -22.70 -7.28 35.54
CA ASP A 233 -21.43 -7.45 34.84
C ASP A 233 -20.77 -8.82 35.14
N CYS A 234 -21.34 -9.61 36.06
CA CYS A 234 -20.98 -11.01 36.32
C CYS A 234 -21.72 -11.96 35.39
N VAL A 235 -21.24 -12.10 34.15
CA VAL A 235 -21.81 -13.04 33.20
C VAL A 235 -21.30 -14.45 33.49
N TRP A 236 -22.20 -15.37 33.83
CA TRP A 236 -21.86 -16.73 34.23
C TRP A 236 -22.70 -17.79 33.51
N ARG A 237 -22.19 -19.03 33.46
CA ARG A 237 -22.90 -20.20 32.94
C ARG A 237 -22.49 -21.48 33.68
N THR A 238 -23.34 -22.49 33.59
CA THR A 238 -23.04 -23.84 34.08
C THR A 238 -22.98 -24.82 32.92
N LYS A 239 -21.94 -25.66 32.87
CA LYS A 239 -21.72 -26.63 31.77
C LYS A 239 -21.39 -28.00 32.33
N GLU A 240 -22.10 -29.03 31.88
CA GLU A 240 -21.70 -30.41 32.12
C GLU A 240 -20.62 -30.82 31.11
N VAL A 241 -19.47 -31.26 31.61
CA VAL A 241 -18.39 -31.81 30.78
C VAL A 241 -17.96 -33.17 31.28
N THR A 242 -17.51 -34.02 30.36
CA THR A 242 -16.93 -35.32 30.71
C THR A 242 -15.42 -35.15 30.89
N ARG A 243 -14.94 -35.17 32.14
CA ARG A 243 -13.50 -35.21 32.46
C ARG A 243 -13.15 -36.60 32.96
N ASN A 244 -12.14 -37.24 32.35
CA ASN A 244 -11.67 -38.58 32.73
C ASN A 244 -12.80 -39.63 32.84
N GLY A 245 -13.78 -39.59 31.93
CA GLY A 245 -14.92 -40.51 31.91
C GLY A 245 -16.03 -40.23 32.94
N LYS A 246 -15.90 -39.21 33.79
CA LYS A 246 -16.93 -38.77 34.75
C LYS A 246 -17.58 -37.46 34.29
N LYS A 247 -18.90 -37.35 34.48
CA LYS A 247 -19.63 -36.09 34.27
C LYS A 247 -19.35 -35.16 35.44
N THR A 248 -18.88 -33.95 35.14
CA THR A 248 -18.62 -32.89 36.13
C THR A 248 -19.31 -31.63 35.69
N THR A 249 -20.04 -31.01 36.62
CA THR A 249 -20.68 -29.72 36.43
C THR A 249 -19.67 -28.62 36.72
N LEU A 250 -19.39 -27.78 35.73
CA LEU A 250 -18.47 -26.65 35.85
C LEU A 250 -19.25 -25.33 35.90
N HIS A 251 -18.90 -24.47 36.84
CA HIS A 251 -19.34 -23.08 36.87
C HIS A 251 -18.28 -22.21 36.19
N GLN A 252 -18.71 -21.34 35.29
CA GLN A 252 -17.80 -20.48 34.53
C GLN A 252 -18.26 -19.03 34.53
N ILE A 253 -17.32 -18.10 34.61
CA ILE A 253 -17.53 -16.67 34.37
C ILE A 253 -16.91 -16.29 33.03
N TRP A 254 -17.54 -15.39 32.29
CA TRP A 254 -17.02 -14.83 31.03
C TRP A 254 -16.11 -13.63 31.29
N SER A 255 -14.95 -13.62 30.63
CA SER A 255 -13.99 -12.52 30.68
C SER A 255 -14.24 -11.51 29.55
N PRO A 256 -14.57 -10.24 29.85
CA PRO A 256 -14.80 -9.20 28.83
C PRO A 256 -13.51 -8.67 28.20
N VAL A 257 -12.33 -9.08 28.70
CA VAL A 257 -11.02 -8.49 28.36
C VAL A 257 -10.74 -8.48 26.87
N LYS A 258 -10.96 -9.61 26.19
CA LYS A 258 -10.74 -9.72 24.74
C LYS A 258 -11.65 -8.77 23.97
N ALA A 259 -12.96 -8.79 24.27
CA ALA A 259 -13.94 -7.92 23.64
C ALA A 259 -13.58 -6.43 23.87
N MET A 260 -13.16 -6.07 25.09
CA MET A 260 -12.74 -4.72 25.45
C MET A 260 -11.49 -4.25 24.70
N VAL A 261 -10.55 -5.14 24.32
CA VAL A 261 -9.42 -4.75 23.44
C VAL A 261 -9.92 -4.29 22.08
N ILE A 262 -10.89 -5.00 21.48
CA ILE A 262 -11.50 -4.60 20.21
C ILE A 262 -12.31 -3.33 20.37
N PHE A 263 -13.10 -3.22 21.43
CA PHE A 263 -13.86 -2.02 21.77
C PHE A 263 -12.96 -0.77 21.79
N MET A 264 -11.83 -0.85 22.50
CA MET A 264 -10.82 0.22 22.53
C MET A 264 -10.25 0.54 21.15
N LYS A 265 -10.00 -0.48 20.32
CA LYS A 265 -9.48 -0.30 18.95
C LYS A 265 -10.49 0.31 17.99
N LEU A 266 -11.79 0.14 18.23
CA LEU A 266 -12.87 0.76 17.45
C LEU A 266 -13.09 2.23 17.86
N HIS A 267 -12.75 2.61 19.09
CA HIS A 267 -12.90 3.99 19.60
C HIS A 267 -11.65 4.85 19.40
N LEU A 268 -10.47 4.29 19.65
CA LEU A 268 -9.22 5.02 19.65
C LEU A 268 -8.22 4.47 18.62
N PRO A 269 -7.47 5.34 17.92
CA PRO A 269 -6.45 4.95 16.94
C PRO A 269 -5.16 4.42 17.59
N LEU A 270 -5.26 3.61 18.64
CA LEU A 270 -4.12 3.01 19.34
C LEU A 270 -3.57 1.78 18.60
N ARG A 271 -2.28 1.49 18.79
CA ARG A 271 -1.68 0.22 18.33
C ARG A 271 -2.15 -0.92 19.24
N THR A 272 -2.39 -2.11 18.69
CA THR A 272 -2.83 -3.28 19.47
C THR A 272 -1.90 -3.60 20.64
N TYR A 273 -0.58 -3.45 20.44
CA TYR A 273 0.40 -3.61 21.52
C TYR A 273 0.18 -2.60 22.66
N GLN A 274 -0.13 -1.33 22.34
CA GLN A 274 -0.35 -0.30 23.36
C GLN A 274 -1.59 -0.62 24.19
N VAL A 275 -2.72 -0.97 23.55
CA VAL A 275 -3.97 -1.32 24.25
C VAL A 275 -3.75 -2.46 25.24
N ARG A 276 -3.08 -3.54 24.81
CA ARG A 276 -2.81 -4.71 25.66
C ARG A 276 -1.95 -4.39 26.89
N MET A 277 -1.06 -3.41 26.76
CA MET A 277 -0.11 -3.05 27.81
C MET A 277 -0.63 -1.96 28.76
N LEU A 278 -1.84 -1.43 28.54
CA LEU A 278 -2.40 -0.36 29.37
C LEU A 278 -2.48 -0.76 30.84
N ASP A 279 -2.06 0.16 31.69
CA ASP A 279 -2.14 0.05 33.14
C ASP A 279 -3.54 0.48 33.62
N SER A 280 -4.06 -0.20 34.61
CA SER A 280 -5.38 0.02 35.23
C SER A 280 -5.43 1.23 36.16
N GLY A 281 -4.29 1.69 36.67
CA GLY A 281 -4.18 2.71 37.70
C GLY A 281 -4.46 2.19 39.12
N GLU A 282 -4.47 0.87 39.33
CA GLU A 282 -4.69 0.28 40.66
C GLU A 282 -3.61 0.70 41.69
N ALA A 283 -2.39 0.99 41.22
CA ALA A 283 -1.28 1.48 42.05
C ALA A 283 -1.13 3.02 42.06
N ASP A 284 -2.00 3.77 41.37
CA ASP A 284 -1.89 5.22 41.24
C ASP A 284 -2.33 5.95 42.52
N THR A 285 -1.77 7.13 42.80
CA THR A 285 -2.14 7.94 43.97
C THR A 285 -3.58 8.44 43.88
N TRP A 286 -3.97 8.89 42.68
CA TRP A 286 -5.30 9.42 42.40
C TRP A 286 -6.09 8.37 41.63
N ARG A 287 -7.30 8.07 42.11
CA ARG A 287 -8.22 7.11 41.50
C ARG A 287 -9.38 7.86 40.85
N TYR A 288 -9.61 7.56 39.58
CA TYR A 288 -10.81 7.99 38.87
C TYR A 288 -11.98 7.06 39.21
N GLU A 289 -13.09 7.61 39.68
CA GLU A 289 -14.31 6.88 40.01
C GLU A 289 -15.55 7.72 39.66
N SER A 290 -16.42 7.19 38.79
CA SER A 290 -17.71 7.80 38.43
C SER A 290 -17.61 9.30 38.10
N GLY A 291 -16.66 9.69 37.24
CA GLY A 291 -16.45 11.08 36.84
C GLY A 291 -15.57 11.92 37.76
N HIS A 292 -15.22 11.43 38.95
CA HIS A 292 -14.53 12.19 39.98
C HIS A 292 -13.17 11.59 40.32
N TRP A 293 -12.28 12.41 40.88
CA TRP A 293 -10.96 12.00 41.34
C TRP A 293 -10.91 11.97 42.87
N LYS A 294 -10.55 10.83 43.45
CA LYS A 294 -10.34 10.65 44.88
C LYS A 294 -8.95 10.06 45.17
N LEU A 295 -8.50 10.15 46.42
CA LEU A 295 -7.27 9.46 46.85
C LEU A 295 -7.50 7.94 46.76
N ASN A 296 -6.50 7.20 46.31
CA ASN A 296 -6.59 5.74 46.23
C ASN A 296 -6.36 5.12 47.62
N ASP A 297 -7.45 4.72 48.26
CA ASP A 297 -7.51 4.03 49.55
C ASP A 297 -7.89 2.55 49.41
N LYS A 298 -8.10 2.08 48.18
CA LYS A 298 -8.62 0.73 47.91
C LYS A 298 -7.56 -0.36 47.98
N HIS A 299 -6.32 -0.03 47.61
CA HIS A 299 -5.22 -0.99 47.49
C HIS A 299 -4.04 -0.58 48.36
N ASP A 300 -3.54 -1.52 49.17
CA ASP A 300 -2.38 -1.29 50.05
C ASP A 300 -1.07 -1.03 49.28
N PHE A 301 -1.04 -1.41 47.99
CA PHE A 301 0.10 -1.16 47.09
C PHE A 301 -0.04 0.14 46.27
N ALA A 302 -0.97 1.03 46.62
CA ALA A 302 -1.04 2.37 46.02
C ALA A 302 0.23 3.17 46.37
N LEU A 303 0.84 3.80 45.36
CA LEU A 303 2.10 4.53 45.49
C LEU A 303 1.90 6.04 45.45
N GLY A 304 2.90 6.78 45.94
CA GLY A 304 2.96 8.24 45.89
C GLY A 304 2.22 8.96 47.03
N SER A 305 2.09 10.27 46.91
CA SER A 305 1.39 11.13 47.88
C SER A 305 0.73 12.30 47.15
N GLU A 306 -0.20 13.02 47.79
CA GLU A 306 -0.84 14.20 47.17
C GLU A 306 0.17 15.24 46.65
N LYS A 307 1.29 15.44 47.37
CA LYS A 307 2.35 16.38 46.99
C LYS A 307 3.26 15.85 45.88
N ARG A 308 3.39 14.53 45.77
CA ARG A 308 4.20 13.84 44.75
C ARG A 308 3.39 12.66 44.21
N PRO A 309 2.42 12.94 43.32
CA PRO A 309 1.52 11.92 42.84
C PRO A 309 2.25 10.94 41.93
N PHE A 310 2.04 9.66 42.18
CA PHE A 310 2.40 8.58 41.29
C PHE A 310 1.22 8.31 40.36
N GLY A 311 1.49 8.09 39.08
CA GLY A 311 0.45 7.68 38.15
C GLY A 311 1.02 7.00 36.91
N LYS A 312 0.54 5.81 36.61
CA LYS A 312 0.82 5.02 35.40
C LYS A 312 -0.45 4.54 34.69
N GLY A 313 -1.59 4.63 35.36
CA GLY A 313 -2.89 4.18 34.87
C GLY A 313 -3.35 4.91 33.62
N ILE A 314 -4.24 4.25 32.87
CA ILE A 314 -4.92 4.81 31.69
C ILE A 314 -5.72 6.06 32.05
N PHE A 315 -6.24 6.17 33.27
CA PHE A 315 -6.91 7.38 33.75
C PHE A 315 -5.85 8.40 34.16
N ARG A 316 -5.87 9.59 33.57
CA ARG A 316 -4.91 10.65 33.94
C ARG A 316 -5.62 11.95 34.27
N ARG A 317 -5.35 12.46 35.48
CA ARG A 317 -5.76 13.80 35.92
C ARG A 317 -4.88 14.84 35.24
N ILE A 318 -5.47 15.75 34.48
CA ILE A 318 -4.77 16.82 33.76
C ILE A 318 -5.18 18.15 34.41
N HIS A 319 -4.20 18.90 34.89
CA HIS A 319 -4.43 20.26 35.40
C HIS A 319 -4.28 21.28 34.27
N ASP A 320 -5.33 22.04 34.00
CA ASP A 320 -5.27 23.16 33.07
C ASP A 320 -4.90 24.42 33.84
N THR A 321 -3.69 24.93 33.61
CA THR A 321 -3.18 26.13 34.28
C THR A 321 -3.91 27.40 33.88
N MET A 322 -4.63 27.42 32.76
CA MET A 322 -5.36 28.60 32.29
C MET A 322 -6.76 28.70 32.91
N THR A 323 -7.45 27.57 33.07
CA THR A 323 -8.80 27.53 33.66
C THR A 323 -8.80 27.21 35.15
N GLY A 324 -7.68 26.72 35.69
CA GLY A 324 -7.57 26.23 37.07
C GLY A 324 -8.37 24.96 37.33
N GLN A 325 -8.91 24.33 36.27
CA GLN A 325 -9.76 23.15 36.36
C GLN A 325 -8.96 21.87 36.07
N TYR A 326 -9.46 20.77 36.63
CA TYR A 326 -8.96 19.44 36.33
C TYR A 326 -9.85 18.75 35.29
N SER A 327 -9.24 18.23 34.24
CA SER A 327 -9.89 17.37 33.25
C SER A 327 -9.32 15.95 33.32
N THR A 328 -10.04 15.00 32.73
CA THR A 328 -9.60 13.60 32.65
C THR A 328 -9.15 13.28 31.24
N GLY A 329 -7.92 12.79 31.09
CA GLY A 329 -7.39 12.28 29.83
C GLY A 329 -7.00 10.81 29.92
N LEU A 330 -6.54 10.28 28.78
CA LEU A 330 -6.12 8.89 28.62
C LEU A 330 -4.59 8.82 28.54
N TYR A 331 -3.95 8.09 29.45
CA TYR A 331 -2.50 7.89 29.42
C TYR A 331 -2.12 6.55 28.84
N VAL A 332 -1.28 6.58 27.81
CA VAL A 332 -0.75 5.39 27.16
C VAL A 332 0.68 5.19 27.65
N ASN A 333 0.89 4.19 28.50
CA ASN A 333 2.17 3.88 29.16
C ASN A 333 3.28 3.34 28.22
N THR A 334 3.04 3.27 26.91
CA THR A 334 4.02 2.78 25.92
C THR A 334 4.08 3.62 24.64
N ASN A 335 5.28 3.95 24.19
CA ASN A 335 5.58 4.67 22.96
C ASN A 335 6.82 4.09 22.26
N LYS A 336 6.65 3.67 20.99
CA LYS A 336 7.67 2.92 20.23
C LYS A 336 8.99 3.68 20.05
N THR A 337 8.93 4.99 19.79
CA THR A 337 10.11 5.79 19.43
C THR A 337 10.54 6.74 20.55
N ALA A 338 9.60 7.21 21.38
CA ALA A 338 9.88 8.20 22.41
C ALA A 338 10.29 7.61 23.77
N ASP A 339 10.16 6.28 23.97
CA ASP A 339 10.50 5.62 25.24
C ASP A 339 11.94 5.07 25.26
N GLN A 340 12.70 5.24 24.17
CA GLN A 340 14.11 4.84 24.14
C GLN A 340 14.89 5.60 25.20
N ASN A 341 15.65 4.88 26.04
CA ASN A 341 16.48 5.39 27.12
C ASN A 341 15.74 6.19 28.22
N LYS A 342 14.42 6.03 28.34
CA LYS A 342 13.64 6.68 29.40
C LYS A 342 13.42 5.77 30.60
N SER A 343 13.44 6.39 31.78
CA SER A 343 13.07 5.73 33.03
C SER A 343 11.57 5.41 33.06
N GLU A 344 11.16 4.52 33.96
CA GLU A 344 9.81 3.95 34.01
C GLU A 344 8.68 5.00 34.04
N LEU A 345 8.87 6.11 34.76
CA LEU A 345 7.87 7.18 34.92
C LEU A 345 7.85 8.21 33.79
N GLU A 346 8.87 8.22 32.93
CA GLU A 346 9.02 9.18 31.82
C GLU A 346 8.52 8.63 30.48
N ARG A 347 8.10 7.35 30.49
CA ARG A 347 7.59 6.62 29.32
C ARG A 347 6.16 7.01 28.97
N GLY A 348 5.75 6.71 27.76
CA GLY A 348 4.37 6.89 27.32
C GLY A 348 4.03 8.35 26.98
N TYR A 349 2.72 8.61 26.86
CA TYR A 349 2.18 9.92 26.50
C TYR A 349 0.72 10.05 26.96
N ILE A 350 0.28 11.30 27.13
CA ILE A 350 -1.09 11.65 27.51
C ILE A 350 -1.88 12.06 26.27
N ILE A 351 -3.07 11.50 26.11
CA ILE A 351 -4.10 11.94 25.16
C ILE A 351 -5.08 12.82 25.97
N PRO A 352 -5.08 14.15 25.76
CA PRO A 352 -5.94 15.09 26.48
C PRO A 352 -7.36 15.08 25.88
N TRP A 353 -8.00 13.92 25.88
CA TRP A 353 -9.37 13.74 25.38
C TRP A 353 -10.19 12.97 26.42
N GLN A 354 -11.19 13.65 26.97
CA GLN A 354 -12.15 13.09 27.90
C GLN A 354 -13.26 12.35 27.12
N ASN A 355 -12.94 11.18 26.57
CA ASN A 355 -13.95 10.34 25.94
C ASN A 355 -14.74 9.58 27.03
N GLU A 356 -15.92 10.09 27.38
CA GLU A 356 -16.71 9.60 28.51
C GLU A 356 -17.17 8.15 28.36
N GLU A 357 -17.57 7.73 27.15
CA GLU A 357 -17.95 6.34 26.88
C GLU A 357 -16.78 5.38 27.10
N VAL A 358 -15.59 5.74 26.59
CA VAL A 358 -14.38 4.93 26.78
C VAL A 358 -13.99 4.88 28.25
N LEU A 359 -14.03 6.02 28.96
CA LEU A 359 -13.71 6.08 30.39
C LEU A 359 -14.67 5.21 31.21
N TYR A 360 -15.97 5.24 30.91
CA TYR A 360 -16.99 4.40 31.54
C TYR A 360 -16.68 2.91 31.39
N TRP A 361 -16.42 2.44 30.17
CA TRP A 361 -16.15 1.02 29.93
C TRP A 361 -14.79 0.56 30.46
N LEU A 362 -13.76 1.42 30.44
CA LEU A 362 -12.47 1.12 31.05
C LEU A 362 -12.59 1.03 32.58
N GLU A 363 -13.36 1.91 33.21
CA GLU A 363 -13.61 1.88 34.65
C GLU A 363 -14.36 0.61 35.02
N LYS A 364 -15.39 0.25 34.26
CA LYS A 364 -16.15 -0.99 34.44
C LYS A 364 -15.25 -2.23 34.30
N LEU A 365 -14.37 -2.26 33.30
CA LEU A 365 -13.38 -3.33 33.15
C LEU A 365 -12.41 -3.40 34.35
N ARG A 366 -11.91 -2.26 34.84
CA ARG A 366 -11.04 -2.22 36.03
C ARG A 366 -11.77 -2.80 37.25
N ASN A 367 -12.99 -2.35 37.50
CA ASN A 367 -13.78 -2.81 38.65
C ASN A 367 -14.12 -4.31 38.54
N TRP A 368 -14.40 -4.81 37.32
CA TRP A 368 -14.60 -6.24 37.05
C TRP A 368 -13.33 -7.04 37.34
N GLN A 369 -12.17 -6.56 36.88
CA GLN A 369 -10.88 -7.20 37.14
C GLN A 369 -10.55 -7.22 38.63
N GLU A 370 -10.76 -6.12 39.36
CA GLU A 370 -10.54 -6.08 40.82
C GLU A 370 -11.41 -7.08 41.58
N LYS A 371 -12.64 -7.34 41.11
CA LYS A 371 -13.59 -8.24 41.78
C LYS A 371 -13.36 -9.71 41.43
N TYR A 372 -13.18 -10.05 40.16
CA TYR A 372 -13.14 -11.44 39.67
C TYR A 372 -11.74 -11.95 39.33
N ASN A 373 -10.76 -11.05 39.22
CA ASN A 373 -9.35 -11.38 38.94
C ASN A 373 -8.39 -10.42 39.67
N PRO A 374 -8.48 -10.36 41.02
CA PRO A 374 -7.71 -9.43 41.84
C PRO A 374 -6.21 -9.69 41.74
N ILE A 375 -5.43 -8.64 41.98
CA ILE A 375 -3.97 -8.70 42.09
C ILE A 375 -3.55 -8.26 43.49
N GLU A 376 -2.56 -8.93 44.06
CA GLU A 376 -2.00 -8.55 45.37
C GLU A 376 -0.91 -7.47 45.24
N ARG A 377 -0.28 -7.40 44.06
CA ARG A 377 0.72 -6.39 43.69
C ARG A 377 0.76 -6.24 42.16
N PRO A 378 1.26 -5.11 41.64
CA PRO A 378 1.56 -4.96 40.22
C PRO A 378 2.45 -6.09 39.68
N THR A 379 2.27 -6.45 38.41
CA THR A 379 3.04 -7.52 37.78
C THR A 379 4.42 -7.02 37.40
N ASP A 380 5.47 -7.69 37.89
CA ASP A 380 6.85 -7.45 37.47
C ASP A 380 7.03 -7.87 35.99
N CYS A 381 7.44 -6.91 35.16
CA CYS A 381 7.64 -7.13 33.73
C CYS A 381 8.76 -8.13 33.42
N THR A 382 9.69 -8.42 34.33
CA THR A 382 10.73 -9.47 34.14
C THR A 382 10.12 -10.86 33.95
N THR A 383 8.90 -11.09 34.45
CA THR A 383 8.16 -12.36 34.32
C THR A 383 7.44 -12.51 32.98
N LEU A 384 7.49 -11.50 32.10
CA LEU A 384 6.84 -11.52 30.79
C LEU A 384 7.62 -12.39 29.79
N LEU A 385 6.86 -13.09 28.95
CA LEU A 385 7.36 -14.00 27.92
C LEU A 385 7.02 -13.46 26.54
N ALA A 386 7.61 -14.03 25.49
CA ALA A 386 7.38 -13.60 24.11
C ALA A 386 5.88 -13.58 23.73
N LYS A 387 5.06 -14.50 24.26
CA LYS A 387 3.60 -14.50 24.07
C LYS A 387 2.90 -13.22 24.60
N HIS A 388 3.45 -12.60 25.64
CA HIS A 388 2.96 -11.34 26.21
C HIS A 388 3.53 -10.14 25.43
N THR A 389 4.82 -10.16 25.09
CA THR A 389 5.52 -9.00 24.50
C THR A 389 5.57 -9.01 22.97
N ARG A 390 4.90 -9.97 22.32
CA ARG A 390 4.97 -10.30 20.87
C ARG A 390 6.30 -10.91 20.44
N ASP A 391 7.41 -10.32 20.89
CA ASP A 391 8.78 -10.76 20.60
C ASP A 391 9.56 -10.95 21.90
N LYS A 392 10.61 -11.80 21.89
CA LYS A 392 11.52 -11.95 23.03
C LYS A 392 12.26 -10.62 23.28
N LYS A 393 12.20 -10.16 24.53
CA LYS A 393 12.92 -8.96 25.04
C LYS A 393 14.11 -9.38 25.90
N SER A 394 15.11 -8.50 26.04
CA SER A 394 16.22 -8.70 26.98
C SER A 394 15.73 -8.55 28.40
N GLN A 395 16.48 -9.12 29.32
CA GLN A 395 16.28 -8.91 30.75
C GLN A 395 16.30 -7.40 31.09
N THR A 396 17.30 -6.66 30.62
CA THR A 396 17.39 -5.19 30.82
C THR A 396 16.17 -4.43 30.27
N GLN A 397 15.63 -4.86 29.12
CA GLN A 397 14.42 -4.23 28.58
C GLN A 397 13.21 -4.48 29.47
N LEU A 398 13.06 -5.69 30.01
CA LEU A 398 11.96 -6.03 30.90
C LEU A 398 12.08 -5.32 32.24
N GLU A 399 13.28 -5.25 32.82
CA GLU A 399 13.57 -4.47 34.04
C GLU A 399 13.23 -3.00 33.85
N SER A 400 13.59 -2.43 32.69
CA SER A 400 13.27 -1.03 32.39
C SER A 400 11.77 -0.75 32.23
N MET A 401 10.95 -1.77 31.93
CA MET A 401 9.49 -1.65 31.91
C MET A 401 8.88 -1.59 33.32
N GLY A 402 9.63 -2.07 34.32
CA GLY A 402 9.27 -2.08 35.73
C GLY A 402 7.98 -2.86 36.04
N GLU A 403 7.12 -2.31 36.89
CA GLU A 403 5.92 -2.99 37.36
C GLU A 403 4.65 -2.35 36.79
N ILE A 404 3.72 -3.18 36.32
CA ILE A 404 2.49 -2.74 35.65
C ILE A 404 1.28 -3.50 36.20
N ALA A 405 0.24 -2.77 36.59
CA ALA A 405 -1.06 -3.32 36.93
C ALA A 405 -1.92 -3.43 35.65
N PHE A 406 -1.68 -4.46 34.84
CA PHE A 406 -2.31 -4.61 33.52
C PHE A 406 -3.85 -4.59 33.59
N LEU A 407 -4.47 -3.64 32.88
CA LEU A 407 -5.93 -3.56 32.76
C LEU A 407 -6.48 -4.71 31.91
N PHE A 408 -5.78 -5.05 30.82
CA PHE A 408 -6.15 -6.13 29.90
C PHE A 408 -5.49 -7.46 30.27
N ARG A 409 -5.47 -7.79 31.57
CA ARG A 409 -4.95 -9.05 32.09
C ARG A 409 -5.89 -10.23 31.87
N GLU A 410 -5.35 -11.40 31.52
CA GLU A 410 -6.14 -12.54 31.03
C GLU A 410 -6.67 -13.42 32.16
N ALA A 411 -7.88 -13.11 32.68
CA ALA A 411 -8.50 -13.88 33.77
C ALA A 411 -8.68 -15.38 33.48
N SER A 412 -8.84 -15.75 32.19
CA SER A 412 -8.96 -17.14 31.75
C SER A 412 -7.64 -17.89 31.58
N ALA A 413 -6.50 -17.22 31.76
CA ALA A 413 -5.19 -17.85 31.75
C ALA A 413 -4.97 -18.72 33.01
N LYS A 414 -3.92 -19.55 32.98
CA LYS A 414 -3.58 -20.45 34.09
C LYS A 414 -2.46 -19.86 34.95
N GLY A 415 -2.58 -20.03 36.27
CA GLY A 415 -1.54 -19.65 37.24
C GLY A 415 -1.18 -18.17 37.17
N ALA A 416 0.12 -17.87 37.21
CA ALA A 416 0.65 -16.50 37.22
C ALA A 416 0.40 -15.71 35.93
N ASP A 417 -0.07 -16.33 34.84
CA ASP A 417 -0.41 -15.58 33.62
C ASP A 417 -1.75 -14.82 33.76
N ARG A 418 -2.54 -15.09 34.81
CA ARG A 418 -3.80 -14.37 35.09
C ARG A 418 -3.61 -12.87 35.36
N SER A 419 -2.44 -12.48 35.86
CA SER A 419 -2.05 -11.09 36.11
C SER A 419 -1.28 -10.45 34.94
N LYS A 420 -1.07 -11.19 33.85
CA LYS A 420 -0.30 -10.76 32.67
C LYS A 420 -1.23 -10.37 31.52
N PRO A 421 -0.76 -9.54 30.57
CA PRO A 421 -1.61 -9.06 29.49
C PRO A 421 -1.98 -10.17 28.52
N ILE A 422 -3.22 -10.13 28.01
CA ILE A 422 -3.75 -11.08 27.02
C ILE A 422 -2.80 -11.27 25.84
N SER A 423 -2.63 -12.49 25.32
CA SER A 423 -1.72 -12.78 24.20
C SER A 423 -2.04 -11.97 22.92
N ASN A 424 -1.01 -11.61 22.14
CA ASN A 424 -1.19 -10.86 20.88
C ASN A 424 -2.00 -11.62 19.83
N THR A 425 -1.86 -12.95 19.78
CA THR A 425 -2.52 -13.79 18.76
C THR A 425 -3.97 -14.13 19.10
N ALA A 426 -4.40 -13.91 20.34
CA ALA A 426 -5.74 -14.24 20.81
C ALA A 426 -6.83 -13.38 20.16
N MET A 427 -6.46 -12.22 19.59
CA MET A 427 -7.39 -11.25 19.00
C MET A 427 -7.77 -11.55 17.55
N THR A 428 -6.91 -12.25 16.81
CA THR A 428 -7.06 -12.37 15.34
C THR A 428 -8.33 -13.13 14.93
N PRO A 429 -8.65 -14.31 15.52
CA PRO A 429 -9.88 -15.02 15.16
C PRO A 429 -11.13 -14.25 15.58
N PHE A 430 -11.10 -13.59 16.75
CA PHE A 430 -12.23 -12.78 17.22
C PHE A 430 -12.50 -11.58 16.31
N TRP A 431 -11.44 -10.93 15.81
CA TRP A 431 -11.56 -9.85 14.83
C TRP A 431 -12.12 -10.34 13.48
N TYR A 432 -11.68 -11.52 13.02
CA TYR A 432 -12.22 -12.15 11.81
C TYR A 432 -13.74 -12.37 11.94
N GLN A 433 -14.20 -12.93 13.06
CA GLN A 433 -15.63 -13.18 13.29
C GLN A 433 -16.46 -11.89 13.34
N LEU A 434 -15.92 -10.82 13.95
CA LEU A 434 -16.61 -9.52 13.98
C LEU A 434 -16.79 -8.93 12.57
N LEU A 435 -15.75 -9.01 11.74
CA LEU A 435 -15.83 -8.56 10.35
C LEU A 435 -16.75 -9.44 9.50
N LEU A 436 -16.76 -10.76 9.74
CA LEU A 436 -17.67 -11.67 9.04
C LEU A 436 -19.13 -11.38 9.41
N THR A 437 -19.43 -11.17 10.70
CA THR A 437 -20.79 -10.79 11.15
C THR A 437 -21.22 -9.47 10.50
N LEU A 438 -20.31 -8.50 10.40
CA LEU A 438 -20.58 -7.25 9.71
C LEU A 438 -20.84 -7.46 8.20
N GLU A 439 -20.04 -8.29 7.54
CA GLU A 439 -20.21 -8.66 6.12
C GLU A 439 -21.61 -9.26 5.88
N GLU A 440 -22.06 -10.16 6.74
CA GLU A 440 -23.39 -10.78 6.67
C GLU A 440 -24.52 -9.76 6.90
N GLN A 441 -24.43 -8.93 7.93
CA GLN A 441 -25.44 -7.89 8.22
C GLN A 441 -25.54 -6.85 7.09
N LEU A 442 -24.42 -6.48 6.47
CA LEU A 442 -24.42 -5.55 5.34
C LEU A 442 -25.12 -6.16 4.12
N ALA A 443 -24.92 -7.45 3.87
CA ALA A 443 -25.62 -8.16 2.80
C ALA A 443 -27.14 -8.23 3.05
N GLU A 444 -27.56 -8.53 4.29
CA GLU A 444 -28.98 -8.56 4.68
C GLU A 444 -29.66 -7.19 4.55
N GLN A 445 -28.93 -6.10 4.83
CA GLN A 445 -29.41 -4.72 4.70
C GLN A 445 -29.46 -4.23 3.25
N GLY A 446 -29.06 -5.05 2.27
CA GLY A 446 -28.99 -4.65 0.86
C GLY A 446 -27.85 -3.68 0.55
N ASN A 447 -26.86 -3.55 1.44
CA ASN A 447 -25.61 -2.82 1.15
C ASN A 447 -24.69 -3.70 0.30
N THR A 448 -25.14 -3.97 -0.93
CA THR A 448 -24.37 -4.66 -1.96
C THR A 448 -23.56 -3.67 -2.77
N LEU A 449 -22.60 -4.19 -3.51
CA LEU A 449 -21.90 -3.43 -4.53
C LEU A 449 -22.85 -3.08 -5.68
N ASP A 450 -22.42 -2.19 -6.58
CA ASP A 450 -23.22 -1.75 -7.73
C ASP A 450 -23.63 -2.91 -8.67
N ASN A 451 -22.87 -4.02 -8.66
CA ASN A 451 -23.14 -5.26 -9.41
C ASN A 451 -24.10 -6.23 -8.68
N GLY A 452 -24.54 -5.91 -7.46
CA GLY A 452 -25.40 -6.77 -6.64
C GLY A 452 -24.68 -7.83 -5.82
N GLU A 453 -23.34 -7.94 -5.91
CA GLU A 453 -22.56 -8.87 -5.09
C GLU A 453 -22.35 -8.34 -3.67
N ARG A 454 -22.07 -9.26 -2.74
CA ARG A 454 -21.74 -8.93 -1.36
C ARG A 454 -20.37 -8.28 -1.24
N LEU A 455 -20.29 -7.24 -0.42
CA LEU A 455 -19.03 -6.63 -0.02
C LEU A 455 -18.16 -7.66 0.73
N LYS A 456 -16.88 -7.79 0.37
CA LYS A 456 -15.96 -8.74 1.02
C LYS A 456 -15.03 -8.07 2.03
N LEU A 457 -15.24 -8.33 3.32
CA LEU A 457 -14.40 -7.85 4.42
C LEU A 457 -13.41 -8.91 4.91
N VAL A 458 -13.76 -10.19 4.77
CA VAL A 458 -12.92 -11.33 5.13
C VAL A 458 -12.52 -12.17 3.91
N LEU A 459 -11.44 -12.95 4.05
CA LEU A 459 -11.03 -13.91 3.02
C LEU A 459 -11.78 -15.23 3.21
N ASP A 460 -12.19 -15.82 2.09
CA ASP A 460 -12.87 -17.11 2.06
C ASP A 460 -11.84 -18.24 2.33
N TYR A 461 -12.29 -19.25 3.07
CA TYR A 461 -11.50 -20.44 3.40
C TYR A 461 -12.12 -21.69 2.80
N PRO A 462 -11.33 -22.72 2.43
CA PRO A 462 -11.86 -24.00 1.98
C PRO A 462 -12.82 -24.62 2.99
N GLU A 463 -13.83 -25.34 2.50
CA GLU A 463 -14.78 -26.09 3.33
C GLU A 463 -14.05 -27.04 4.30
N GLY A 464 -14.51 -27.08 5.55
CA GLY A 464 -13.91 -27.91 6.61
C GLY A 464 -12.78 -27.24 7.41
N THR A 465 -12.36 -26.02 7.06
CA THR A 465 -11.36 -25.27 7.85
C THR A 465 -11.91 -24.96 9.26
N PRO A 466 -11.23 -25.38 10.35
CA PRO A 466 -11.70 -25.09 11.71
C PRO A 466 -11.78 -23.59 11.98
N GLU A 467 -12.86 -23.14 12.64
CA GLU A 467 -13.11 -21.70 12.90
C GLU A 467 -11.94 -20.99 13.60
N GLY A 468 -11.26 -21.67 14.53
CA GLY A 468 -10.10 -21.11 15.23
C GLY A 468 -8.86 -20.86 14.35
N HIS A 469 -8.83 -21.39 13.13
CA HIS A 469 -7.77 -21.16 12.15
C HIS A 469 -8.13 -20.09 11.10
N LYS A 470 -9.38 -19.61 11.08
CA LYS A 470 -9.80 -18.51 10.20
C LYS A 470 -9.36 -17.18 10.80
N ALA A 471 -8.49 -16.47 10.09
CA ALA A 471 -7.80 -15.29 10.62
C ALA A 471 -7.49 -14.22 9.56
N ALA A 472 -7.63 -14.54 8.27
CA ALA A 472 -7.24 -13.67 7.17
C ALA A 472 -8.37 -12.70 6.82
N THR A 473 -8.05 -11.40 6.82
CA THR A 473 -9.02 -10.30 6.64
C THR A 473 -8.47 -9.29 5.64
N ASN A 474 -9.33 -8.66 4.82
CA ASN A 474 -8.94 -7.55 3.95
C ASN A 474 -8.58 -6.29 4.77
N HIS A 475 -9.09 -6.19 6.00
CA HIS A 475 -8.85 -5.09 6.92
C HIS A 475 -8.26 -5.60 8.26
N PRO A 476 -6.95 -5.81 8.38
CA PRO A 476 -6.33 -6.24 9.64
C PRO A 476 -6.54 -5.21 10.76
N LEU A 477 -6.43 -5.62 12.03
CA LEU A 477 -6.65 -4.73 13.21
C LEU A 477 -5.87 -3.41 13.22
N HIS A 478 -4.74 -3.35 12.53
CA HIS A 478 -3.97 -2.12 12.39
C HIS A 478 -4.65 -1.12 11.43
N SER A 479 -5.42 -1.60 10.44
CA SER A 479 -6.20 -0.76 9.53
C SER A 479 -7.18 0.12 10.29
N LEU A 480 -7.72 -0.31 11.44
CA LEU A 480 -8.58 0.55 12.29
C LEU A 480 -7.90 1.86 12.71
N ARG A 481 -6.59 1.81 12.99
CA ARG A 481 -5.85 3.04 13.34
C ARG A 481 -5.79 3.99 12.15
N VAL A 482 -5.46 3.47 10.97
CA VAL A 482 -5.44 4.25 9.71
C VAL A 482 -6.84 4.79 9.42
N SER A 483 -7.87 3.94 9.52
CA SER A 483 -9.28 4.26 9.30
C SER A 483 -9.75 5.43 10.17
N LEU A 484 -9.50 5.37 11.47
CA LEU A 484 -9.88 6.43 12.40
C LEU A 484 -9.09 7.72 12.12
N ILE A 485 -7.78 7.63 11.86
CA ILE A 485 -6.96 8.80 11.50
C ILE A 485 -7.47 9.44 10.20
N THR A 486 -7.72 8.65 9.16
CA THR A 486 -8.27 9.12 7.88
C THR A 486 -9.63 9.77 8.09
N ALA A 487 -10.52 9.15 8.86
CA ALA A 487 -11.84 9.72 9.17
C ALA A 487 -11.70 11.08 9.87
N TYR A 488 -10.89 11.18 10.93
CA TYR A 488 -10.63 12.46 11.60
C TYR A 488 -9.98 13.50 10.68
N THR A 489 -9.16 13.09 9.70
CA THR A 489 -8.43 14.02 8.82
C THR A 489 -9.29 14.52 7.65
N MET A 490 -10.07 13.64 7.03
CA MET A 490 -10.85 13.93 5.82
C MET A 490 -12.22 14.51 6.13
N ASP A 491 -12.87 14.04 7.20
CA ASP A 491 -14.27 14.37 7.47
C ASP A 491 -14.45 15.50 8.48
N THR A 492 -13.38 15.89 9.20
CA THR A 492 -13.40 16.93 10.24
C THR A 492 -12.40 18.07 9.93
N GLN A 493 -12.53 19.22 10.59
CA GLN A 493 -11.63 20.36 10.42
C GLN A 493 -10.43 20.35 11.39
N LEU A 494 -10.09 19.17 11.94
CA LEU A 494 -8.97 19.05 12.87
C LEU A 494 -7.64 19.30 12.13
N PRO A 495 -6.77 20.19 12.64
CA PRO A 495 -5.45 20.41 12.04
C PRO A 495 -4.63 19.12 12.04
N LEU A 496 -3.97 18.80 10.92
CA LEU A 496 -3.09 17.61 10.79
C LEU A 496 -2.05 17.47 11.92
N PRO A 497 -1.44 18.55 12.47
CA PRO A 497 -0.51 18.46 13.59
C PRO A 497 -1.15 17.92 14.88
N VAL A 498 -2.43 18.21 15.10
CA VAL A 498 -3.22 17.73 16.26
C VAL A 498 -3.39 16.21 16.16
N ILE A 499 -3.78 15.73 14.97
CA ILE A 499 -3.99 14.31 14.67
C ILE A 499 -2.68 13.53 14.82
N SER A 500 -1.58 14.01 14.22
CA SER A 500 -0.30 13.31 14.23
C SER A 500 0.37 13.26 15.61
N LYS A 501 0.35 14.37 16.38
CA LYS A 501 1.02 14.45 17.68
C LYS A 501 0.24 13.71 18.78
N LEU A 502 -1.08 13.77 18.78
CA LEU A 502 -1.90 13.27 19.89
C LEU A 502 -2.49 11.89 19.65
N LEU A 503 -2.95 11.60 18.42
CA LEU A 503 -3.55 10.30 18.10
C LEU A 503 -2.48 9.30 17.61
N ALA A 504 -1.49 9.79 16.85
CA ALA A 504 -0.45 8.93 16.30
C ALA A 504 0.83 8.85 17.18
N GLY A 505 1.07 9.82 18.07
CA GLY A 505 2.24 9.85 18.95
C GLY A 505 3.57 9.95 18.21
N HIS A 506 3.57 10.50 16.99
CA HIS A 506 4.76 10.62 16.15
C HIS A 506 5.62 11.81 16.63
N SER A 507 6.92 11.58 16.80
CA SER A 507 7.88 12.59 17.25
C SER A 507 8.52 13.40 16.11
N ARG A 508 8.22 13.07 14.83
CA ARG A 508 8.87 13.70 13.67
C ARG A 508 7.87 14.01 12.55
N ILE A 509 7.38 15.25 12.50
CA ILE A 509 6.76 15.88 11.30
C ILE A 509 7.52 17.20 10.96
N LEU A 510 8.81 17.25 11.28
CA LEU A 510 9.68 18.42 11.13
C LEU A 510 9.34 19.61 12.05
N MET A 511 10.42 20.31 12.41
CA MET A 511 10.57 21.41 13.35
C MET A 511 9.81 22.71 12.97
N THR A 512 8.70 22.66 12.24
CA THR A 512 8.17 23.84 11.54
C THR A 512 6.76 24.29 11.95
N ILE A 513 6.28 23.97 13.15
CA ILE A 513 5.10 24.65 13.71
C ILE A 513 5.36 25.01 15.18
N TYR A 514 6.24 25.99 15.39
CA TYR A 514 6.04 26.93 16.48
C TYR A 514 4.74 27.71 16.15
N TYR A 515 3.89 27.95 17.15
CA TYR A 515 2.62 28.70 17.08
C TYR A 515 1.32 27.91 16.80
N ASN A 516 1.06 26.87 17.61
CA ASN A 516 -0.30 26.70 18.15
C ASN A 516 -0.24 25.86 19.45
N LYS A 517 -0.03 26.50 20.60
CA LYS A 517 -0.23 25.87 21.91
C LYS A 517 -1.74 25.79 22.17
N ILE A 518 -2.40 24.79 21.59
CA ILE A 518 -3.79 24.47 21.92
C ILE A 518 -3.81 23.90 23.34
N THR A 519 -4.62 24.46 24.23
CA THR A 519 -4.75 23.98 25.60
C THR A 519 -5.48 22.63 25.63
N PRO A 520 -5.23 21.76 26.64
CA PRO A 520 -5.92 20.46 26.78
C PRO A 520 -7.46 20.56 26.79
N SER A 521 -8.02 21.64 27.33
CA SER A 521 -9.46 21.94 27.36
C SER A 521 -10.03 22.17 25.97
N VAL A 522 -9.46 23.10 25.20
CA VAL A 522 -9.85 23.38 23.81
C VAL A 522 -9.68 22.13 22.93
N MET A 523 -8.70 21.29 23.24
CA MET A 523 -8.50 20.02 22.53
C MET A 523 -9.63 19.01 22.78
N ALA A 524 -10.05 18.82 24.03
CA ALA A 524 -11.14 17.90 24.35
C ALA A 524 -12.46 18.33 23.69
N GLU A 525 -12.72 19.63 23.62
CA GLU A 525 -13.86 20.22 22.91
C GLU A 525 -13.78 19.94 21.40
N LYS A 526 -12.66 20.26 20.75
CA LYS A 526 -12.46 20.03 19.30
C LYS A 526 -12.57 18.55 18.90
N MET A 527 -12.07 17.64 19.74
CA MET A 527 -12.20 16.19 19.52
C MET A 527 -13.66 15.72 19.64
N SER A 528 -14.42 16.29 20.58
CA SER A 528 -15.85 15.98 20.75
C SER A 528 -16.70 16.52 19.59
N GLU A 529 -16.42 17.75 19.12
CA GLU A 529 -17.03 18.32 17.90
C GLU A 529 -16.76 17.44 16.67
N ALA A 530 -15.52 17.00 16.51
CA ALA A 530 -15.08 16.14 15.41
C ALA A 530 -15.82 14.79 15.38
N GLU A 531 -16.02 14.15 16.54
CA GLU A 531 -16.83 12.93 16.64
C GLU A 531 -18.30 13.17 16.25
N GLY A 532 -18.86 14.34 16.61
CA GLY A 532 -20.20 14.76 16.16
C GLY A 532 -20.30 14.92 14.64
N HIS A 533 -19.31 15.56 14.01
CA HIS A 533 -19.27 15.76 12.56
C HIS A 533 -19.15 14.44 11.78
N LEU A 534 -18.35 13.50 12.29
CA LEU A 534 -18.21 12.16 11.70
C LEU A 534 -19.54 11.40 11.66
N LYS A 535 -20.34 11.49 12.71
CA LYS A 535 -21.69 10.89 12.74
C LYS A 535 -22.57 11.44 11.62
N GLY A 536 -22.51 12.76 11.38
CA GLY A 536 -23.29 13.44 10.34
C GLY A 536 -22.91 13.08 8.90
N LYS A 537 -21.61 12.82 8.62
CA LYS A 537 -21.11 12.48 7.27
C LYS A 537 -21.04 10.97 6.97
N SER A 538 -21.38 10.13 7.94
CA SER A 538 -21.23 8.67 7.89
C SER A 538 -21.87 8.00 6.66
N GLN A 539 -23.03 8.46 6.21
CA GLN A 539 -23.70 7.91 5.02
C GLN A 539 -22.97 8.22 3.71
N GLN A 540 -22.37 9.41 3.59
CA GLN A 540 -21.59 9.79 2.40
C GLN A 540 -20.29 9.00 2.32
N SER A 541 -19.63 8.77 3.46
CA SER A 541 -18.42 7.94 3.56
C SER A 541 -18.67 6.51 3.10
N VAL A 542 -19.81 5.91 3.48
CA VAL A 542 -20.21 4.56 3.02
C VAL A 542 -20.48 4.55 1.52
N ARG A 543 -21.18 5.55 0.98
CA ARG A 543 -21.43 5.64 -0.48
C ARG A 543 -20.13 5.74 -1.27
N ASN A 544 -19.19 6.57 -0.83
CA ASN A 544 -17.88 6.68 -1.47
C ASN A 544 -17.12 5.35 -1.37
N PHE A 545 -17.12 4.72 -0.20
CA PHE A 545 -16.48 3.42 -0.01
C PHE A 545 -17.13 2.30 -0.82
N LEU A 546 -18.45 2.27 -0.99
CA LEU A 546 -19.14 1.27 -1.81
C LEU A 546 -18.88 1.48 -3.30
N LYS A 547 -18.79 2.73 -3.78
CA LYS A 547 -18.33 3.06 -5.14
C LYS A 547 -16.87 2.66 -5.35
N ASP A 548 -16.03 2.92 -4.35
CA ASP A 548 -14.64 2.47 -4.40
C ASP A 548 -14.60 0.93 -4.36
N ALA A 549 -15.34 0.28 -3.47
CA ALA A 549 -15.37 -1.19 -3.37
C ALA A 549 -15.95 -1.86 -4.63
N SER A 550 -16.96 -1.26 -5.27
CA SER A 550 -17.50 -1.73 -6.54
C SER A 550 -16.44 -1.64 -7.63
N LEU A 551 -15.68 -0.53 -7.72
CA LEU A 551 -14.51 -0.41 -8.60
C LEU A 551 -13.38 -1.43 -8.30
N ALA A 552 -13.37 -2.09 -7.13
CA ALA A 552 -12.38 -3.11 -6.76
C ALA A 552 -12.85 -4.54 -7.00
N GLN A 553 -14.16 -4.79 -6.93
CA GLN A 553 -14.77 -6.12 -7.05
C GLN A 553 -15.42 -6.35 -8.41
N ILE A 554 -15.71 -5.30 -9.18
CA ILE A 554 -15.89 -5.40 -10.63
C ILE A 554 -14.53 -5.85 -11.16
N GLN A 555 -14.37 -7.15 -11.39
CA GLN A 555 -13.36 -7.66 -12.32
C GLN A 555 -13.50 -6.83 -13.60
N CYS A 556 -12.56 -5.91 -13.82
CA CYS A 556 -12.70 -4.78 -14.71
C CYS A 556 -13.12 -5.21 -16.12
N LYS A 557 -14.19 -4.64 -16.69
CA LYS A 557 -14.42 -4.61 -18.15
C LYS A 557 -13.43 -3.68 -18.87
N MET A 558 -12.38 -3.25 -18.18
CA MET A 558 -11.24 -2.48 -18.69
C MET A 558 -10.21 -3.45 -19.23
N VAL A 559 -9.59 -3.10 -20.34
CA VAL A 559 -8.49 -3.84 -20.95
C VAL A 559 -7.16 -3.44 -20.32
N TYR A 560 -6.32 -4.43 -20.04
CA TYR A 560 -5.00 -4.27 -19.45
C TYR A 560 -4.01 -5.29 -19.98
N HIS A 561 -2.72 -5.06 -19.71
CA HIS A 561 -1.64 -5.96 -20.13
C HIS A 561 -1.43 -7.14 -19.19
N LYS A 562 -1.51 -6.91 -17.87
CA LYS A 562 -1.25 -7.94 -16.84
C LYS A 562 -2.21 -7.84 -15.66
N GLU A 563 -2.93 -8.92 -15.38
CA GLU A 563 -3.90 -9.00 -14.29
C GLU A 563 -3.28 -8.76 -12.91
N ASP A 564 -2.12 -9.35 -12.64
CA ASP A 564 -1.35 -9.19 -11.40
C ASP A 564 -1.05 -7.71 -11.08
N SER A 565 -0.85 -6.88 -12.11
CA SER A 565 -0.58 -5.44 -11.93
C SER A 565 -1.81 -4.68 -11.49
N ILE A 566 -2.99 -5.09 -11.95
CA ILE A 566 -4.27 -4.52 -11.53
C ILE A 566 -4.55 -4.90 -10.08
N GLN A 567 -4.38 -6.17 -9.73
CA GLN A 567 -4.52 -6.60 -8.34
C GLN A 567 -3.55 -5.84 -7.43
N ALA A 568 -2.29 -5.67 -7.83
CA ALA A 568 -1.30 -4.91 -7.05
C ALA A 568 -1.67 -3.42 -6.88
N ALA A 569 -2.20 -2.78 -7.92
CA ALA A 569 -2.64 -1.38 -7.88
C ALA A 569 -3.92 -1.21 -7.04
N LEU A 570 -4.85 -2.17 -7.11
CA LEU A 570 -6.08 -2.18 -6.31
C LEU A 570 -5.83 -2.47 -4.82
N ILE A 571 -4.82 -3.27 -4.49
CA ILE A 571 -4.43 -3.57 -3.10
C ILE A 571 -3.82 -2.34 -2.41
N ASN A 572 -2.99 -1.55 -3.11
CA ASN A 572 -2.29 -0.37 -2.57
C ASN A 572 -3.01 0.95 -2.89
N ARG A 573 -4.34 0.95 -2.77
CA ARG A 573 -5.21 2.05 -3.22
C ARG A 573 -4.80 3.41 -2.65
N ASN A 574 -4.35 4.27 -3.55
CA ASN A 574 -4.42 5.71 -3.38
C ASN A 574 -5.27 6.29 -4.52
N PRO A 575 -6.60 6.44 -4.34
CA PRO A 575 -7.50 6.94 -5.39
C PRO A 575 -7.11 8.33 -5.93
N ILE A 576 -6.36 9.11 -5.14
CA ILE A 576 -5.81 10.42 -5.53
C ILE A 576 -4.70 10.26 -6.57
N GLY A 577 -4.10 9.08 -6.70
CA GLY A 577 -2.98 8.79 -7.59
C GLY A 577 -3.37 8.18 -8.93
N TRP A 578 -4.65 8.18 -9.34
CA TRP A 578 -5.03 7.79 -10.70
C TRP A 578 -5.12 9.02 -11.59
N GLU A 579 -4.59 8.92 -12.80
CA GLU A 579 -4.51 10.05 -13.73
C GLU A 579 -5.04 9.64 -15.10
N GLU A 580 -6.01 10.41 -15.59
CA GLU A 580 -6.56 10.24 -16.94
C GLU A 580 -5.51 10.63 -17.99
N ARG A 581 -5.33 9.75 -18.97
CA ARG A 581 -4.43 9.94 -20.12
C ARG A 581 -5.26 9.95 -21.40
N SER A 582 -4.70 10.49 -22.48
CA SER A 582 -5.38 10.57 -23.79
C SER A 582 -5.94 9.24 -24.28
N SER A 583 -5.23 8.12 -24.07
CA SER A 583 -5.64 6.78 -24.54
C SER A 583 -6.08 5.81 -23.43
N GLY A 584 -6.19 6.26 -22.17
CA GLY A 584 -6.61 5.40 -21.05
C GLY A 584 -6.41 6.02 -19.67
N LEU A 585 -6.25 5.18 -18.65
CA LEU A 585 -6.06 5.58 -17.27
C LEU A 585 -4.74 5.02 -16.71
N CYS A 586 -3.96 5.88 -16.06
CA CYS A 586 -2.74 5.51 -15.35
C CYS A 586 -3.06 5.22 -13.88
N LEU A 587 -2.89 3.97 -13.44
CA LEU A 587 -3.20 3.56 -12.06
C LEU A 587 -2.16 4.02 -11.02
N VAL A 588 -1.09 4.67 -11.47
CA VAL A 588 0.06 5.10 -10.65
C VAL A 588 0.42 6.57 -10.85
N GLY A 589 -0.49 7.34 -11.46
CA GLY A 589 -0.43 8.80 -11.46
C GLY A 589 0.74 9.39 -12.21
N GLY A 590 1.16 8.72 -13.29
CA GLY A 590 2.18 9.27 -14.17
C GLY A 590 3.58 9.34 -13.59
N ASN A 591 3.87 8.66 -12.49
CA ASN A 591 5.14 8.88 -11.81
C ASN A 591 6.32 8.37 -12.66
N THR A 592 7.17 9.27 -13.15
CA THR A 592 8.31 8.96 -14.03
C THR A 592 9.63 8.84 -13.29
N VAL A 593 9.73 9.37 -12.07
CA VAL A 593 10.97 9.41 -11.29
C VAL A 593 10.97 8.33 -10.22
N LYS A 594 11.93 7.40 -10.31
CA LYS A 594 12.21 6.47 -9.23
C LYS A 594 12.71 7.27 -8.02
N SER A 595 11.79 7.68 -7.14
CA SER A 595 12.17 8.27 -5.87
C SER A 595 12.85 7.19 -5.05
N ASP A 596 14.15 7.32 -4.80
CA ASP A 596 14.93 6.43 -3.93
C ASP A 596 14.37 6.33 -2.50
N GLU A 597 13.44 7.22 -2.15
CA GLU A 597 12.78 7.32 -0.84
C GLU A 597 11.53 6.42 -0.70
N ILE A 598 10.91 5.96 -1.82
CA ILE A 598 9.60 5.27 -1.82
C ILE A 598 9.55 4.16 -2.90
N SER A 599 10.15 3.00 -2.62
CA SER A 599 10.27 1.89 -3.58
C SER A 599 8.98 1.08 -3.82
N THR A 600 7.93 1.29 -3.02
CA THR A 600 6.63 0.62 -3.19
C THR A 600 5.63 1.40 -4.05
N LEU A 601 5.96 2.63 -4.46
CA LEU A 601 5.09 3.38 -5.36
C LEU A 601 5.24 2.81 -6.78
N GLY A 602 4.11 2.54 -7.43
CA GLY A 602 4.13 2.24 -8.85
C GLY A 602 4.54 3.47 -9.66
N GLY A 603 5.20 3.25 -10.79
CA GLY A 603 5.60 4.32 -11.70
C GLY A 603 6.11 3.77 -13.02
N CYS A 604 6.44 4.66 -13.96
CA CYS A 604 7.01 4.27 -15.25
C CYS A 604 8.33 3.52 -15.11
N TRP A 605 9.10 3.71 -14.03
CA TRP A 605 10.34 2.95 -13.81
C TRP A 605 10.13 1.47 -13.47
N ASN A 606 8.93 1.05 -13.08
CA ASN A 606 8.58 -0.37 -12.84
C ASN A 606 7.37 -0.81 -13.67
N GLY A 607 7.07 -0.09 -14.75
CA GLY A 607 5.93 -0.36 -15.61
C GLY A 607 6.17 -1.41 -16.70
N GLY A 608 7.40 -1.93 -16.83
CA GLY A 608 7.79 -2.89 -17.85
C GLY A 608 7.62 -4.36 -17.48
N GLU A 609 8.43 -5.20 -18.10
CA GLU A 609 8.41 -6.65 -17.93
C GLU A 609 8.99 -7.11 -16.59
N LEU A 610 8.66 -8.34 -16.22
CA LEU A 610 9.13 -8.93 -14.97
C LEU A 610 10.59 -9.39 -15.15
N ILE A 611 11.52 -8.78 -14.44
CA ILE A 611 12.94 -9.16 -14.44
C ILE A 611 13.18 -10.34 -13.50
N ARG A 612 12.56 -10.30 -12.32
CA ARG A 612 12.74 -11.33 -11.28
C ARG A 612 11.41 -11.66 -10.63
N ASP A 613 11.02 -12.93 -10.72
CA ASP A 613 9.80 -13.45 -10.12
C ASP A 613 9.99 -13.83 -8.64
N SER A 614 8.90 -13.80 -7.88
CA SER A 614 8.83 -14.16 -6.46
C SER A 614 7.43 -14.61 -6.09
N SER A 615 7.33 -15.53 -5.12
CA SER A 615 6.06 -15.98 -4.54
C SER A 615 5.33 -14.88 -3.75
N ALA A 616 6.04 -13.84 -3.31
CA ALA A 616 5.46 -12.66 -2.70
C ALA A 616 5.51 -11.49 -3.70
N SER A 617 4.33 -10.95 -4.08
CA SER A 617 4.19 -9.86 -5.07
C SER A 617 5.08 -8.65 -4.79
N ALA A 618 5.29 -8.29 -3.51
CA ALA A 618 6.14 -7.17 -3.10
C ALA A 618 7.64 -7.33 -3.44
N ASN A 619 8.09 -8.56 -3.72
CA ASN A 619 9.49 -8.88 -4.03
C ASN A 619 9.75 -9.10 -5.52
N ARG A 620 8.73 -8.94 -6.37
CA ARG A 620 8.87 -9.00 -7.83
C ARG A 620 9.54 -7.72 -8.33
N VAL A 621 10.54 -7.87 -9.19
CA VAL A 621 11.26 -6.73 -9.79
C VAL A 621 10.85 -6.60 -11.24
N TYR A 622 10.40 -5.41 -11.62
CA TYR A 622 9.99 -5.08 -12.99
C TYR A 622 10.95 -4.08 -13.62
N SER A 623 11.10 -4.13 -14.94
CA SER A 623 11.85 -3.14 -15.70
C SER A 623 11.07 -1.83 -15.83
N SER A 624 11.76 -0.78 -16.30
CA SER A 624 11.10 0.45 -16.74
C SER A 624 10.19 0.18 -17.93
N VAL A 625 9.19 1.05 -18.10
CA VAL A 625 8.35 1.06 -19.29
C VAL A 625 9.26 1.09 -20.52
N PRO A 626 9.08 0.14 -21.46
CA PRO A 626 9.82 0.13 -22.72
C PRO A 626 9.60 1.40 -23.53
N HIS A 627 10.59 1.78 -24.34
CA HIS A 627 10.59 3.03 -25.11
C HIS A 627 10.48 4.33 -24.26
N GLY A 628 10.70 4.24 -22.95
CA GLY A 628 10.79 5.40 -22.06
C GLY A 628 9.53 5.68 -21.23
N PRO A 629 9.60 6.68 -20.33
CA PRO A 629 8.46 7.08 -19.51
C PRO A 629 7.29 7.58 -20.38
N GLU A 630 6.08 7.49 -19.85
CA GLU A 630 4.81 7.87 -20.52
C GLU A 630 4.40 7.04 -21.74
N ASN A 631 5.17 6.01 -22.14
CA ASN A 631 4.71 5.00 -23.11
C ASN A 631 3.66 4.04 -22.50
N CYS A 632 2.48 4.60 -22.20
CA CYS A 632 1.44 3.95 -21.42
C CYS A 632 0.90 2.68 -22.08
N ILE A 633 0.87 2.63 -23.41
CA ILE A 633 0.41 1.46 -24.19
C ILE A 633 1.27 0.21 -24.00
N ARG A 634 2.48 0.30 -23.43
CA ARG A 634 3.30 -0.87 -23.02
C ARG A 634 3.50 -0.94 -21.50
N CYS A 635 2.85 -0.07 -20.76
CA CYS A 635 2.95 -0.01 -19.31
C CYS A 635 1.97 -0.99 -18.67
N ARG A 636 2.47 -1.84 -17.76
CA ARG A 636 1.65 -2.80 -17.01
C ARG A 636 0.63 -2.14 -16.06
N TRP A 637 0.82 -0.87 -15.73
CA TRP A 637 -0.07 -0.08 -14.87
C TRP A 637 -1.19 0.63 -15.64
N PHE A 638 -1.18 0.52 -16.96
CA PHE A 638 -2.15 1.18 -17.83
C PHE A 638 -3.38 0.32 -18.01
N ILE A 639 -4.55 0.96 -17.94
CA ILE A 639 -5.84 0.37 -18.28
C ILE A 639 -6.58 1.23 -19.27
N THR A 640 -7.41 0.63 -20.12
CA THR A 640 -8.17 1.34 -21.15
C THR A 640 -9.53 0.67 -21.39
N GLU A 641 -10.41 1.28 -22.17
CA GLU A 641 -11.77 0.83 -22.44
C GLU A 641 -12.28 1.37 -23.78
N ALA A 642 -13.47 0.92 -24.20
CA ALA A 642 -14.09 1.27 -25.48
C ALA A 642 -14.17 2.79 -25.75
N ARG A 643 -14.30 3.63 -24.72
CA ARG A 643 -14.35 5.09 -24.91
C ARG A 643 -13.06 5.67 -25.49
N TYR A 644 -11.92 5.02 -25.28
CA TYR A 644 -10.60 5.47 -25.74
C TYR A 644 -10.26 4.95 -27.14
N LEU A 645 -11.12 4.16 -27.79
CA LEU A 645 -10.86 3.63 -29.14
C LEU A 645 -10.47 4.70 -30.16
N PRO A 646 -11.15 5.86 -30.26
CA PRO A 646 -10.72 6.91 -31.19
C PRO A 646 -9.32 7.44 -30.91
N ALA A 647 -8.95 7.60 -29.64
CA ALA A 647 -7.62 8.06 -29.23
C ALA A 647 -6.54 6.99 -29.47
N LEU A 648 -6.86 5.72 -29.21
CA LEU A 648 -5.97 4.59 -29.50
C LEU A 648 -5.73 4.44 -31.00
N ASN A 649 -6.74 4.63 -31.84
CA ASN A 649 -6.61 4.61 -33.29
C ASN A 649 -5.72 5.76 -33.81
N ALA A 650 -5.90 6.96 -33.26
CA ALA A 650 -5.03 8.10 -33.58
C ALA A 650 -3.57 7.82 -33.15
N GLN A 651 -3.38 7.28 -31.94
CA GLN A 651 -2.05 6.88 -31.45
C GLN A 651 -1.43 5.79 -32.32
N PHE A 652 -2.21 4.80 -32.76
CA PHE A 652 -1.79 3.74 -33.67
C PHE A 652 -1.28 4.29 -35.02
N ASN A 653 -2.01 5.24 -35.63
CA ASN A 653 -1.59 5.90 -36.86
C ASN A 653 -0.27 6.66 -36.69
N GLN A 654 -0.09 7.33 -35.55
CA GLN A 654 1.11 8.11 -35.25
C GLN A 654 2.33 7.23 -35.00
N LEU A 655 2.16 6.09 -34.31
CA LEU A 655 3.23 5.11 -34.12
C LEU A 655 3.66 4.49 -35.44
N SER A 656 2.70 4.17 -36.32
CA SER A 656 2.99 3.71 -37.68
C SER A 656 3.84 4.72 -38.46
N TYR A 657 3.52 6.01 -38.35
CA TYR A 657 4.29 7.07 -39.00
C TYR A 657 5.71 7.20 -38.46
N LYS A 658 5.88 7.17 -37.14
CA LYS A 658 7.21 7.24 -36.50
C LYS A 658 8.07 6.03 -36.86
N ALA A 659 7.49 4.83 -36.86
CA ALA A 659 8.16 3.61 -37.31
C ALA A 659 8.62 3.73 -38.77
N TYR A 660 7.74 4.21 -39.66
CA TYR A 660 8.06 4.42 -41.07
C TYR A 660 9.19 5.44 -41.27
N GLN A 661 9.18 6.57 -40.56
CA GLN A 661 10.25 7.57 -40.65
C GLN A 661 11.60 7.02 -40.21
N ALA A 662 11.65 6.32 -39.06
CA ALA A 662 12.88 5.73 -38.55
C ALA A 662 13.41 4.64 -39.51
N ALA A 663 12.53 3.80 -40.05
CA ALA A 663 12.88 2.76 -41.01
C ALA A 663 13.44 3.37 -42.32
N ASN A 664 12.77 4.37 -42.89
CA ASN A 664 13.26 5.04 -44.10
C ASN A 664 14.63 5.69 -43.92
N LEU A 665 14.84 6.36 -42.79
CA LEU A 665 16.14 6.96 -42.49
C LEU A 665 17.22 5.89 -42.30
N SER A 666 16.87 4.73 -41.74
CA SER A 666 17.77 3.57 -41.66
C SER A 666 18.19 3.11 -43.05
N VAL A 667 17.26 2.98 -44.00
CA VAL A 667 17.54 2.57 -45.39
C VAL A 667 18.42 3.58 -46.12
N GLU A 668 18.20 4.88 -45.92
CA GLU A 668 19.05 5.93 -46.49
C GLU A 668 20.50 5.82 -45.99
N ILE A 669 20.69 5.66 -44.68
CA ILE A 669 22.02 5.50 -44.06
C ILE A 669 22.67 4.18 -44.49
N GLU A 670 21.89 3.11 -44.65
CA GLU A 670 22.36 1.82 -45.16
C GLU A 670 22.94 1.95 -46.57
N GLY A 671 22.26 2.67 -47.47
CA GLY A 671 22.77 2.94 -48.81
C GLY A 671 24.09 3.73 -48.79
N GLU A 672 24.24 4.72 -47.91
CA GLU A 672 25.52 5.43 -47.71
C GLU A 672 26.63 4.50 -47.21
N LEU A 673 26.28 3.59 -46.29
CA LEU A 673 27.19 2.62 -45.69
C LEU A 673 27.65 1.56 -46.71
N GLU A 674 26.73 1.04 -47.52
CA GLU A 674 27.03 0.12 -48.63
C GLU A 674 27.98 0.78 -49.64
N ALA A 675 27.73 2.04 -50.01
CA ALA A 675 28.61 2.78 -50.91
C ALA A 675 30.04 3.00 -50.34
N LEU A 676 30.22 3.01 -49.01
CA LEU A 676 31.54 3.02 -48.38
C LEU A 676 32.17 1.62 -48.31
N LYS A 677 31.38 0.57 -48.06
CA LYS A 677 31.85 -0.82 -48.08
C LYS A 677 32.33 -1.23 -49.47
N ASP A 678 31.63 -0.81 -50.52
CA ASP A 678 32.07 -1.00 -51.91
C ASP A 678 33.41 -0.31 -52.18
N LYS A 679 33.59 0.93 -51.70
CA LYS A 679 34.87 1.64 -51.82
C LYS A 679 36.00 0.95 -51.07
N GLN A 680 35.71 0.41 -49.89
CA GLN A 680 36.69 -0.39 -49.13
C GLN A 680 37.10 -1.62 -49.94
N PHE A 681 36.13 -2.35 -50.49
CA PHE A 681 36.37 -3.53 -51.33
C PHE A 681 37.26 -3.18 -52.54
N PHE A 682 36.96 -2.10 -53.27
CA PHE A 682 37.79 -1.67 -54.41
C PHE A 682 39.21 -1.23 -53.99
N CYS A 683 39.37 -0.59 -52.83
CA CYS A 683 40.68 -0.24 -52.30
C CYS A 683 41.52 -1.50 -51.99
N GLU A 684 40.89 -2.52 -51.38
CA GLU A 684 41.50 -3.82 -51.07
C GLU A 684 41.90 -4.57 -52.35
N GLU A 685 41.04 -4.63 -53.37
CA GLU A 685 41.36 -5.25 -54.67
C GLU A 685 42.54 -4.56 -55.39
N GLN A 686 42.63 -3.23 -55.28
CA GLN A 686 43.68 -2.43 -55.92
C GLN A 686 44.98 -2.34 -55.08
N GLY A 687 45.01 -2.92 -53.87
CA GLY A 687 46.15 -2.85 -52.97
C GLY A 687 46.42 -1.45 -52.40
N THR A 688 45.41 -0.59 -52.37
CA THR A 688 45.50 0.79 -51.83
C THR A 688 44.86 0.88 -50.44
N PRO A 689 45.42 1.67 -49.51
CA PRO A 689 44.88 1.76 -48.15
C PRO A 689 43.57 2.57 -48.11
N PHE A 690 42.53 2.00 -47.47
CA PHE A 690 41.27 2.68 -47.22
C PHE A 690 41.40 3.71 -46.08
N THR A 691 40.98 4.96 -46.29
CA THR A 691 41.20 6.08 -45.34
C THR A 691 39.94 6.53 -44.59
N LYS A 692 38.76 5.94 -44.88
CA LYS A 692 37.46 6.39 -44.35
C LYS A 692 36.84 5.46 -43.30
N HIS A 693 37.69 4.83 -42.48
CA HIS A 693 37.23 3.92 -41.42
C HIS A 693 36.35 4.63 -40.38
N ASP A 694 36.71 5.85 -40.00
CA ASP A 694 35.95 6.66 -39.03
C ASP A 694 34.54 7.00 -39.56
N ASP A 695 34.44 7.40 -40.83
CA ASP A 695 33.15 7.70 -41.48
C ASP A 695 32.24 6.45 -41.50
N MET A 696 32.82 5.28 -41.80
CA MET A 696 32.09 4.01 -41.81
C MET A 696 31.60 3.63 -40.42
N GLN A 697 32.42 3.80 -39.38
CA GLN A 697 32.02 3.52 -38.00
C GLN A 697 30.89 4.46 -37.54
N VAL A 698 30.95 5.74 -37.93
CA VAL A 698 29.91 6.72 -37.63
C VAL A 698 28.59 6.36 -38.31
N LEU A 699 28.62 5.95 -39.58
CA LEU A 699 27.42 5.51 -40.31
C LEU A 699 26.84 4.22 -39.74
N GLN A 700 27.67 3.24 -39.40
CA GLN A 700 27.23 1.99 -38.76
C GLN A 700 26.48 2.27 -37.45
N ARG A 701 27.03 3.10 -36.56
CA ARG A 701 26.37 3.51 -35.32
C ARG A 701 25.04 4.24 -35.59
N ARG A 702 24.99 5.09 -36.61
CA ARG A 702 23.76 5.82 -36.99
C ARG A 702 22.68 4.87 -37.51
N TYR A 703 23.05 3.90 -38.35
CA TYR A 703 22.17 2.85 -38.87
C TYR A 703 21.59 2.01 -37.74
N GLU A 704 22.44 1.46 -36.87
CA GLU A 704 22.01 0.66 -35.71
C GLU A 704 21.04 1.44 -34.81
N LYS A 705 21.30 2.74 -34.59
CA LYS A 705 20.39 3.59 -33.81
C LYS A 705 19.00 3.70 -34.47
N GLN A 706 18.91 3.89 -35.79
CA GLN A 706 17.63 3.99 -36.48
C GLN A 706 16.88 2.66 -36.52
N GLN A 707 17.60 1.53 -36.64
CA GLN A 707 16.98 0.21 -36.54
C GLN A 707 16.36 -0.05 -35.18
N VAL A 708 17.07 0.26 -34.09
CA VAL A 708 16.55 0.09 -32.72
C VAL A 708 15.32 0.98 -32.50
N GLU A 709 15.36 2.22 -32.97
CA GLU A 709 14.23 3.15 -32.85
C GLU A 709 13.01 2.68 -33.65
N ALA A 710 13.21 2.22 -34.89
CA ALA A 710 12.14 1.68 -35.72
C ALA A 710 11.50 0.44 -35.08
N ASP A 711 12.32 -0.48 -34.54
CA ASP A 711 11.86 -1.68 -33.85
C ASP A 711 11.04 -1.34 -32.59
N GLU A 712 11.46 -0.36 -31.77
CA GLU A 712 10.68 0.08 -30.61
C GLU A 712 9.34 0.72 -31.00
N TYR A 713 9.28 1.56 -32.05
CA TYR A 713 7.99 2.08 -32.55
C TYR A 713 7.07 0.97 -33.09
N VAL A 714 7.62 -0.06 -33.73
CA VAL A 714 6.82 -1.22 -34.20
C VAL A 714 6.28 -2.01 -33.02
N LYS A 715 7.06 -2.24 -31.96
CA LYS A 715 6.57 -2.91 -30.74
C LYS A 715 5.47 -2.11 -30.05
N ASP A 716 5.60 -0.79 -29.99
CA ASP A 716 4.56 0.10 -29.49
C ASP A 716 3.29 0.00 -30.34
N TRP A 717 3.46 0.03 -31.66
CA TRP A 717 2.36 -0.11 -32.62
C TRP A 717 1.60 -1.43 -32.44
N ILE A 718 2.31 -2.55 -32.27
CA ILE A 718 1.73 -3.87 -31.98
C ILE A 718 1.01 -3.88 -30.62
N ALA A 719 1.62 -3.33 -29.57
CA ALA A 719 1.00 -3.28 -28.24
C ALA A 719 -0.30 -2.45 -28.24
N CYS A 720 -0.33 -1.35 -28.97
CA CYS A 720 -1.54 -0.55 -29.17
C CYS A 720 -2.62 -1.37 -29.90
N PHE A 721 -2.24 -2.09 -30.96
CA PHE A 721 -3.14 -2.97 -31.70
C PHE A 721 -3.76 -4.07 -30.82
N GLU A 722 -2.95 -4.73 -30.00
CA GLU A 722 -3.42 -5.76 -29.06
C GLU A 722 -4.43 -5.19 -28.07
N LEU A 723 -4.22 -3.97 -27.56
CA LEU A 723 -5.17 -3.31 -26.67
C LEU A 723 -6.50 -3.04 -27.38
N ILE A 724 -6.47 -2.52 -28.62
CA ILE A 724 -7.68 -2.28 -29.43
C ILE A 724 -8.42 -3.60 -29.67
N GLY A 725 -7.71 -4.66 -30.07
CA GLY A 725 -8.30 -5.98 -30.30
C GLY A 725 -8.95 -6.59 -29.06
N LYS A 726 -8.29 -6.45 -27.89
CA LYS A 726 -8.87 -6.86 -26.60
C LYS A 726 -10.14 -6.07 -26.26
N ILE A 727 -10.18 -4.77 -26.56
CA ILE A 727 -11.38 -3.94 -26.31
C ILE A 727 -12.53 -4.44 -27.18
N ILE A 728 -12.29 -4.65 -28.48
CA ILE A 728 -13.30 -5.15 -29.41
C ILE A 728 -13.83 -6.51 -28.93
N HIS A 729 -12.95 -7.43 -28.54
CA HIS A 729 -13.35 -8.74 -28.03
C HIS A 729 -14.21 -8.65 -26.75
N VAL A 730 -13.83 -7.75 -25.83
CA VAL A 730 -14.61 -7.49 -24.61
C VAL A 730 -16.00 -6.92 -24.95
N GLU A 731 -16.11 -6.05 -25.96
CA GLU A 731 -17.41 -5.49 -26.38
C GLU A 731 -18.27 -6.51 -27.16
N GLU A 732 -17.68 -7.32 -28.05
CA GLU A 732 -18.38 -8.37 -28.80
C GLU A 732 -18.92 -9.47 -27.88
N ALA A 733 -18.24 -9.75 -26.77
CA ALA A 733 -18.67 -10.71 -25.76
C ALA A 733 -19.82 -10.20 -24.86
N ARG A 734 -20.24 -8.93 -24.98
CA ARG A 734 -21.33 -8.36 -24.16
C ARG A 734 -22.70 -8.87 -24.63
N GLY A 735 -23.53 -9.27 -23.67
CA GLY A 735 -24.91 -9.67 -23.95
C GLY A 735 -25.80 -8.48 -24.34
N ASN A 736 -26.77 -8.70 -25.24
CA ASN A 736 -27.77 -7.71 -25.65
C ASN A 736 -28.56 -7.19 -24.43
N GLY A 737 -28.20 -5.99 -23.95
CA GLY A 737 -28.83 -5.34 -22.79
C GLY A 737 -27.88 -4.92 -21.67
N ASP A 738 -26.59 -5.27 -21.73
CA ASP A 738 -25.59 -4.85 -20.74
C ASP A 738 -25.07 -3.43 -21.04
N THR A 739 -25.82 -2.42 -20.61
CA THR A 739 -25.44 -1.00 -20.69
C THR A 739 -24.83 -0.46 -19.40
N LYS A 740 -24.80 -1.28 -18.34
CA LYS A 740 -24.13 -0.91 -17.08
C LYS A 740 -22.63 -0.92 -17.36
N ASP A 741 -21.99 0.24 -17.17
CA ASP A 741 -20.59 0.55 -17.52
C ASP A 741 -20.35 1.02 -18.98
N LYS A 742 -21.41 1.18 -19.79
CA LYS A 742 -21.30 1.83 -21.11
C LYS A 742 -21.35 3.35 -20.92
N MET A 743 -20.27 3.97 -20.43
CA MET A 743 -20.17 5.43 -20.42
C MET A 743 -19.92 5.95 -21.85
N ILE A 744 -21.04 6.14 -22.55
CA ILE A 744 -21.27 6.97 -23.74
C ILE A 744 -20.07 7.03 -24.70
N ALA A 745 -19.94 6.00 -25.55
CA ALA A 745 -19.51 6.29 -26.91
C ALA A 745 -20.64 7.12 -27.55
N VAL A 746 -20.33 8.31 -28.06
CA VAL A 746 -21.23 9.11 -28.93
C VAL A 746 -21.49 8.38 -30.27
N GLY A 747 -20.89 7.19 -30.45
CA GLY A 747 -21.03 6.32 -31.60
C GLY A 747 -21.94 5.12 -31.38
N GLY A 748 -22.64 4.71 -32.43
CA GLY A 748 -23.49 3.52 -32.44
C GLY A 748 -22.69 2.22 -32.55
N GLU A 749 -23.38 1.10 -32.61
CA GLU A 749 -22.80 -0.25 -32.83
C GLU A 749 -21.90 -0.31 -34.10
N ARG A 750 -22.16 0.58 -35.07
CA ARG A 750 -21.37 0.76 -36.28
C ARG A 750 -19.93 1.25 -36.00
N ASP A 751 -19.72 2.07 -34.98
CA ASP A 751 -18.40 2.64 -34.66
C ASP A 751 -17.44 1.59 -34.05
N ILE A 752 -17.97 0.55 -33.42
CA ILE A 752 -17.20 -0.60 -32.93
C ILE A 752 -16.83 -1.52 -34.11
N SER A 753 -17.76 -1.78 -35.03
CA SER A 753 -17.51 -2.60 -36.23
C SER A 753 -16.58 -1.95 -37.26
N HIS A 754 -16.37 -0.64 -37.18
CA HIS A 754 -15.47 0.12 -38.07
C HIS A 754 -14.16 0.55 -37.40
N ALA A 755 -13.91 0.14 -36.14
CA ALA A 755 -12.77 0.62 -35.37
C ALA A 755 -11.40 0.26 -35.98
N LEU A 756 -11.29 -0.81 -36.78
CA LEU A 756 -10.06 -1.19 -37.48
C LEU A 756 -10.35 -1.62 -38.92
N LYS A 757 -10.21 -0.68 -39.87
CA LYS A 757 -10.07 -0.99 -41.31
C LYS A 757 -8.61 -0.82 -41.70
N PHE A 758 -7.92 -1.92 -42.00
CA PHE A 758 -6.60 -1.86 -42.62
C PHE A 758 -6.74 -1.47 -44.08
N ILE A 759 -6.08 -0.39 -44.46
CA ILE A 759 -5.99 0.07 -45.84
C ILE A 759 -4.51 0.08 -46.18
N GLU A 760 -4.09 -0.85 -47.03
CA GLU A 760 -2.77 -0.80 -47.64
C GLU A 760 -2.75 0.35 -48.65
N THR A 761 -1.84 1.29 -48.49
CA THR A 761 -1.78 2.52 -49.28
C THR A 761 -0.35 3.05 -49.35
N ASP A 762 0.09 3.41 -50.54
CA ASP A 762 1.38 4.08 -50.77
C ASP A 762 1.28 5.62 -50.66
N SER A 763 0.08 6.13 -50.42
CA SER A 763 -0.21 7.58 -50.33
C SER A 763 0.31 8.19 -49.01
N GLU A 764 1.44 8.91 -49.08
CA GLU A 764 1.96 9.70 -47.95
C GLU A 764 0.97 10.82 -47.58
N LEU A 765 0.31 11.46 -48.57
CA LEU A 765 -0.65 12.54 -48.30
C LEU A 765 -1.82 12.05 -47.45
N LEU A 766 -2.34 10.86 -47.72
CA LEU A 766 -3.43 10.27 -46.94
C LEU A 766 -3.03 10.09 -45.48
N HIS A 767 -1.88 9.46 -45.22
CA HIS A 767 -1.40 9.22 -43.86
C HIS A 767 -1.18 10.53 -43.10
N LEU A 768 -0.50 11.50 -43.72
CA LEU A 768 -0.27 12.82 -43.13
C LEU A 768 -1.57 13.57 -42.84
N SER A 769 -2.57 13.45 -43.72
CA SER A 769 -3.87 14.09 -43.58
C SER A 769 -4.64 13.54 -42.38
N LEU A 770 -4.61 12.22 -42.18
CA LEU A 770 -5.25 11.56 -41.04
C LEU A 770 -4.58 11.93 -39.72
N LEU A 771 -3.24 11.90 -39.66
CA LEU A 771 -2.48 12.31 -38.47
C LEU A 771 -2.81 13.75 -38.05
N CYS A 772 -2.84 14.66 -39.01
CA CYS A 772 -3.16 16.06 -38.75
C CYS A 772 -4.62 16.27 -38.35
N ASP A 773 -5.55 15.47 -38.88
CA ASP A 773 -6.96 15.54 -38.50
C ASP A 773 -7.18 15.06 -37.07
N ASP A 774 -6.57 13.92 -36.69
CA ASP A 774 -6.66 13.36 -35.34
C ASP A 774 -6.03 14.29 -34.29
N ALA A 775 -4.91 14.94 -34.62
CA ALA A 775 -4.21 15.90 -33.76
C ALA A 775 -5.01 17.18 -33.45
N GLU A 776 -6.14 17.44 -34.12
CA GLU A 776 -7.04 18.54 -33.74
C GLU A 776 -7.88 18.20 -32.51
N PHE A 777 -8.12 16.90 -32.25
CA PHE A 777 -9.00 16.42 -31.18
C PHE A 777 -8.25 15.96 -29.92
N PHE A 778 -7.00 15.54 -30.06
CA PHE A 778 -6.21 14.97 -28.97
C PHE A 778 -4.96 15.83 -28.69
N PRO A 779 -4.97 16.67 -27.63
CA PRO A 779 -3.86 17.59 -27.32
C PRO A 779 -2.50 16.89 -27.16
N ASP A 780 -2.44 15.77 -26.44
CA ASP A 780 -1.19 15.01 -26.25
C ASP A 780 -0.59 14.55 -27.61
N LEU A 781 -1.45 14.08 -28.52
CA LEU A 781 -1.03 13.64 -29.86
C LEU A 781 -0.65 14.83 -30.74
N GLN A 782 -1.27 16.00 -30.54
CA GLN A 782 -0.89 17.24 -31.19
C GLN A 782 0.54 17.64 -30.86
N ASP A 783 0.90 17.62 -29.57
CA ASP A 783 2.25 17.95 -29.11
C ASP A 783 3.29 16.98 -29.67
N GLU A 784 2.97 15.68 -29.71
CA GLU A 784 3.81 14.67 -30.35
C GLU A 784 3.93 14.87 -31.87
N LEU A 785 2.84 15.26 -32.55
CA LEU A 785 2.86 15.47 -34.00
C LEU A 785 3.72 16.67 -34.38
N ARG A 786 3.69 17.74 -33.58
CA ARG A 786 4.50 18.95 -33.79
C ARG A 786 6.00 18.73 -33.63
N LYS A 787 6.42 17.66 -32.95
CA LYS A 787 7.84 17.24 -32.91
C LYS A 787 8.31 16.62 -34.22
N THR A 788 7.39 16.35 -35.16
CA THR A 788 7.66 15.72 -36.45
C THR A 788 7.45 16.70 -37.60
N PRO A 789 8.05 16.48 -38.79
CA PRO A 789 7.82 17.32 -39.97
C PRO A 789 6.46 17.07 -40.64
N ALA A 790 5.54 16.30 -40.04
CA ALA A 790 4.30 15.85 -40.68
C ALA A 790 3.41 17.01 -41.17
N ILE A 791 3.19 18.02 -40.31
CA ILE A 791 2.37 19.18 -40.62
C ILE A 791 2.98 19.94 -41.81
N GLN A 792 4.28 20.21 -41.75
CA GLN A 792 5.00 20.94 -42.79
C GLN A 792 5.00 20.16 -44.12
N LYS A 793 5.27 18.85 -44.10
CA LYS A 793 5.26 17.98 -45.29
C LYS A 793 3.89 18.03 -45.98
N ARG A 794 2.81 17.87 -45.21
CA ARG A 794 1.43 17.93 -45.74
C ARG A 794 1.16 19.30 -46.36
N SER A 795 1.43 20.37 -45.62
CA SER A 795 1.20 21.75 -46.08
C SER A 795 2.01 22.07 -47.34
N MET A 796 3.23 21.54 -47.46
CA MET A 796 4.05 21.71 -48.66
C MET A 796 3.47 20.95 -49.87
N GLN A 797 2.92 19.75 -49.69
CA GLN A 797 2.21 19.03 -50.76
C GLN A 797 0.95 19.79 -51.21
N LEU A 798 0.15 20.30 -50.28
CA LEU A 798 -1.02 21.14 -50.59
C LEU A 798 -0.61 22.44 -51.29
N SER A 799 0.46 23.09 -50.85
CA SER A 799 0.99 24.30 -51.50
C SER A 799 1.45 24.04 -52.93
N ARG A 800 2.09 22.89 -53.19
CA ARG A 800 2.44 22.47 -54.56
C ARG A 800 1.20 22.28 -55.43
N ALA A 801 0.12 21.72 -54.88
CA ALA A 801 -1.15 21.59 -55.60
C ALA A 801 -1.79 22.95 -55.91
N LEU A 802 -1.79 23.88 -54.95
CA LEU A 802 -2.24 25.27 -55.14
C LEU A 802 -1.44 25.97 -56.25
N MET A 803 -0.12 25.92 -56.20
CA MET A 803 0.76 26.54 -57.20
C MET A 803 0.55 25.97 -58.60
N LYS A 804 0.41 24.64 -58.75
CA LYS A 804 0.12 24.00 -60.05
C LYS A 804 -1.21 24.46 -60.65
N LYS A 805 -2.14 24.97 -59.84
CA LYS A 805 -3.40 25.57 -60.27
C LYS A 805 -3.39 27.09 -60.42
N GLY A 806 -2.27 27.75 -60.13
CA GLY A 806 -2.14 29.20 -60.22
C GLY A 806 -2.62 29.96 -58.98
N PHE A 807 -2.81 29.28 -57.84
CA PHE A 807 -3.06 29.93 -56.55
C PHE A 807 -1.75 30.19 -55.80
N GLU A 808 -1.76 31.22 -54.95
CA GLU A 808 -0.64 31.50 -54.06
C GLU A 808 -0.48 30.39 -53.01
N PRO A 809 0.75 30.01 -52.63
CA PRO A 809 1.03 28.97 -51.65
C PRO A 809 0.81 29.46 -50.22
N ILE A 810 -0.44 29.80 -49.87
CA ILE A 810 -0.81 30.47 -48.61
C ILE A 810 -0.34 29.76 -47.34
N PHE A 811 -0.15 28.44 -47.36
CA PHE A 811 0.33 27.69 -46.19
C PHE A 811 1.78 28.02 -45.83
N MET A 812 2.59 28.51 -46.78
CA MET A 812 3.98 28.89 -46.51
C MET A 812 4.11 30.15 -45.64
N GLU A 813 3.07 31.00 -45.63
CA GLU A 813 3.00 32.22 -44.81
C GLU A 813 2.40 31.97 -43.42
N MET A 814 1.93 30.74 -43.16
CA MET A 814 1.27 30.34 -41.93
C MET A 814 2.24 29.67 -40.95
N ASP A 815 2.05 29.89 -39.65
CA ASP A 815 2.70 29.09 -38.60
C ASP A 815 2.15 27.64 -38.56
N GLU A 816 2.83 26.73 -37.86
CA GLU A 816 2.41 25.31 -37.78
C GLU A 816 0.97 25.12 -37.32
N LYS A 817 0.49 25.94 -36.37
CA LYS A 817 -0.86 25.80 -35.81
C LYS A 817 -1.91 26.26 -36.81
N GLN A 818 -1.64 27.35 -37.51
CA GLN A 818 -2.46 27.84 -38.61
C GLN A 818 -2.48 26.83 -39.77
N GLN A 819 -1.31 26.28 -40.15
CA GLN A 819 -1.20 25.23 -41.16
C GLN A 819 -2.00 23.97 -40.80
N LEU A 820 -1.99 23.57 -39.53
CA LEU A 820 -2.77 22.43 -39.04
C LEU A 820 -4.26 22.65 -39.28
N ILE A 821 -4.80 23.76 -38.77
CA ILE A 821 -6.23 24.12 -38.83
C ILE A 821 -6.67 24.34 -40.28
N ALA A 822 -5.93 25.13 -41.05
CA ALA A 822 -6.28 25.47 -42.43
C ALA A 822 -6.21 24.22 -43.34
N GLY A 823 -5.16 23.42 -43.21
CA GLY A 823 -5.02 22.18 -43.98
C GLY A 823 -6.12 21.16 -43.64
N ASN A 824 -6.48 21.02 -42.36
CA ASN A 824 -7.61 20.18 -41.94
C ASN A 824 -8.92 20.70 -42.53
N ALA A 825 -9.19 22.01 -42.47
CA ALA A 825 -10.42 22.59 -43.01
C ALA A 825 -10.59 22.32 -44.51
N MET A 826 -9.52 22.53 -45.29
CA MET A 826 -9.51 22.25 -46.73
C MET A 826 -9.80 20.78 -47.02
N LEU A 827 -9.00 19.86 -46.45
CA LEU A 827 -9.10 18.43 -46.73
C LEU A 827 -10.41 17.81 -46.21
N ARG A 828 -10.88 18.23 -45.03
CA ARG A 828 -12.14 17.74 -44.44
C ARG A 828 -13.34 18.15 -45.27
N GLN A 829 -13.34 19.37 -45.84
CA GLN A 829 -14.40 19.80 -46.75
C GLN A 829 -14.39 19.00 -48.06
N MET A 830 -13.20 18.76 -48.62
CA MET A 830 -13.06 17.91 -49.81
C MET A 830 -13.52 16.48 -49.52
N ALA A 831 -13.09 15.88 -48.41
CA ALA A 831 -13.42 14.51 -48.04
C ALA A 831 -14.93 14.32 -47.89
N LYS A 832 -15.62 15.26 -47.23
CA LYS A 832 -17.07 15.23 -47.05
C LYS A 832 -17.85 15.30 -48.37
N ILE A 833 -17.30 15.94 -49.40
CA ILE A 833 -17.92 15.99 -50.74
C ILE A 833 -17.62 14.71 -51.52
N ALA A 834 -16.40 14.18 -51.39
CA ALA A 834 -15.98 12.95 -52.06
C ALA A 834 -16.69 11.69 -51.53
N ASP A 835 -16.96 11.67 -50.23
CA ASP A 835 -17.74 10.62 -49.57
C ASP A 835 -18.41 11.18 -48.29
N PRO A 836 -19.73 11.40 -48.31
CA PRO A 836 -20.46 11.92 -47.14
C PRO A 836 -20.63 10.91 -46.01
N ASP A 837 -20.58 9.60 -46.31
CA ASP A 837 -20.99 8.53 -45.39
C ASP A 837 -19.79 7.84 -44.74
N ASP A 838 -18.63 7.77 -45.40
CA ASP A 838 -17.38 7.22 -44.84
C ASP A 838 -16.24 8.25 -44.91
N LYS A 839 -15.87 8.78 -43.74
CA LYS A 839 -14.76 9.74 -43.59
C LYS A 839 -13.46 9.20 -44.19
N MET A 840 -13.08 7.96 -43.87
CA MET A 840 -11.81 7.37 -44.30
C MET A 840 -11.77 7.20 -45.81
N GLU A 841 -12.88 6.76 -46.40
CA GLU A 841 -13.04 6.67 -47.85
C GLU A 841 -12.94 8.04 -48.52
N GLY A 842 -13.57 9.07 -47.94
CA GLY A 842 -13.51 10.45 -48.41
C GLY A 842 -12.07 10.98 -48.44
N TYR A 843 -11.30 10.78 -47.36
CA TYR A 843 -9.88 11.18 -47.32
C TYR A 843 -9.03 10.41 -48.35
N ARG A 844 -9.27 9.11 -48.54
CA ARG A 844 -8.55 8.30 -49.55
C ARG A 844 -8.78 8.84 -50.96
N LYS A 845 -10.04 9.07 -51.34
CA LYS A 845 -10.42 9.64 -52.64
C LYS A 845 -9.76 11.01 -52.87
N VAL A 846 -9.76 11.86 -51.85
CA VAL A 846 -9.12 13.19 -51.92
C VAL A 846 -7.61 13.10 -52.10
N ALA A 847 -6.95 12.24 -51.33
CA ALA A 847 -5.50 12.07 -51.42
C ALA A 847 -5.10 11.56 -52.81
N SER A 848 -5.76 10.52 -53.32
CA SER A 848 -5.54 10.01 -54.67
C SER A 848 -5.82 11.08 -55.74
N TYR A 849 -6.90 11.83 -55.62
CA TYR A 849 -7.25 12.92 -56.53
C TYR A 849 -6.18 14.04 -56.59
N ILE A 850 -5.57 14.38 -55.45
CA ILE A 850 -4.48 15.37 -55.39
C ILE A 850 -3.17 14.79 -55.94
N GLU A 851 -2.78 13.59 -55.52
CA GLU A 851 -1.52 12.96 -55.92
C GLU A 851 -1.49 12.59 -57.41
N ALA A 852 -2.62 12.11 -57.96
CA ALA A 852 -2.76 11.79 -59.39
C ALA A 852 -2.88 13.03 -60.29
N GLY A 853 -3.04 14.23 -59.71
CA GLY A 853 -3.18 15.46 -60.49
C GLY A 853 -4.56 15.66 -61.14
N GLU A 854 -5.57 14.87 -60.78
CA GLU A 854 -6.92 14.93 -61.36
C GLU A 854 -7.60 16.28 -61.14
N TYR A 855 -7.23 16.98 -60.07
CA TYR A 855 -7.67 18.35 -59.83
C TYR A 855 -7.38 19.30 -61.00
N LEU A 856 -6.36 19.00 -61.83
CA LEU A 856 -6.02 19.77 -63.02
C LEU A 856 -7.13 19.76 -64.07
N THR A 857 -7.91 18.68 -64.17
CA THR A 857 -8.97 18.48 -65.17
C THR A 857 -10.38 18.65 -64.58
N ASP A 858 -10.66 18.11 -63.40
CA ASP A 858 -11.90 18.37 -62.64
C ASP A 858 -11.60 19.32 -61.49
N ASN A 859 -12.29 20.47 -61.41
CA ASN A 859 -12.00 21.49 -60.39
C ASN A 859 -13.03 21.51 -59.25
N LYS A 860 -14.09 20.70 -59.30
CA LYS A 860 -15.21 20.84 -58.34
C LYS A 860 -14.78 20.56 -56.90
N LEU A 861 -14.02 19.48 -56.69
CA LEU A 861 -13.58 19.08 -55.36
C LEU A 861 -12.51 20.03 -54.81
N PHE A 862 -11.55 20.41 -55.65
CA PHE A 862 -10.44 21.30 -55.27
C PHE A 862 -10.91 22.71 -54.93
N SER A 863 -11.80 23.30 -55.74
CA SER A 863 -12.37 24.63 -55.47
C SER A 863 -13.18 24.66 -54.17
N ALA A 864 -13.92 23.59 -53.84
CA ALA A 864 -14.62 23.49 -52.56
C ALA A 864 -13.67 23.45 -51.36
N GLY A 865 -12.52 22.78 -51.50
CA GLY A 865 -11.45 22.79 -50.49
C GLY A 865 -10.85 24.18 -50.30
N VAL A 866 -10.54 24.89 -51.39
CA VAL A 866 -10.00 26.26 -51.33
C VAL A 866 -11.00 27.22 -50.68
N ASN A 867 -12.29 27.10 -51.00
CA ASN A 867 -13.34 27.91 -50.37
C ASN A 867 -13.50 27.63 -48.86
N ALA A 868 -13.08 26.47 -48.36
CA ALA A 868 -13.11 26.18 -46.92
C ALA A 868 -12.07 27.01 -46.13
N LEU A 869 -11.03 27.49 -46.80
CA LEU A 869 -9.96 28.27 -46.19
C LEU A 869 -10.42 29.69 -45.79
N THR A 870 -11.39 30.27 -46.51
CA THR A 870 -11.92 31.62 -46.24
C THR A 870 -12.92 31.70 -45.09
N GLY A 871 -13.57 30.58 -44.74
CA GLY A 871 -14.68 30.58 -43.77
C GLY A 871 -14.30 30.44 -42.29
N LYS A 872 -13.06 30.03 -41.97
CA LYS A 872 -12.66 29.69 -40.58
C LYS A 872 -11.35 30.29 -40.08
N VAL A 873 -10.45 30.76 -40.94
CA VAL A 873 -9.10 31.20 -40.56
C VAL A 873 -8.81 32.56 -41.17
N LEU A 874 -9.18 33.63 -40.46
CA LEU A 874 -8.92 35.03 -40.79
C LEU A 874 -9.49 35.48 -42.16
N SER A 875 -9.81 36.77 -42.28
CA SER A 875 -10.32 37.39 -43.50
C SER A 875 -9.27 37.33 -44.63
N LEU A 876 -9.22 36.19 -45.35
CA LEU A 876 -8.33 35.90 -46.49
C LEU A 876 -8.95 36.31 -47.84
N GLU A 877 -9.84 37.30 -47.89
CA GLU A 877 -10.51 37.73 -49.13
C GLU A 877 -9.52 38.26 -50.20
N ASN A 878 -8.30 38.64 -49.82
CA ASN A 878 -7.31 39.24 -50.73
C ASN A 878 -6.30 38.25 -51.36
N PHE A 879 -6.32 36.95 -51.02
CA PHE A 879 -5.29 35.98 -51.44
C PHE A 879 -5.77 34.94 -52.47
N ILE A 880 -7.02 35.04 -52.95
CA ILE A 880 -7.65 34.06 -53.85
C ILE A 880 -8.02 34.71 -55.18
N GLN A 881 -7.07 35.39 -55.81
CA GLN A 881 -7.15 35.65 -57.26
C GLN A 881 -6.13 34.76 -57.96
N PRO A 882 -6.53 33.94 -58.95
CA PRO A 882 -5.54 33.27 -59.80
C PRO A 882 -4.65 34.34 -60.41
N ALA A 883 -3.32 34.17 -60.33
CA ALA A 883 -2.41 35.10 -60.98
C ALA A 883 -2.79 35.20 -62.46
N LEU A 884 -3.19 36.40 -62.90
CA LEU A 884 -3.41 36.69 -64.31
C LEU A 884 -2.10 36.42 -65.03
N VAL A 885 -2.01 35.28 -65.71
CA VAL A 885 -0.92 34.98 -66.64
C VAL A 885 -1.11 35.93 -67.82
N GLU A 886 -0.39 37.07 -67.80
CA GLU A 886 -0.13 37.83 -69.02
C GLU A 886 0.61 36.91 -70.01
N LYS A 887 0.15 36.91 -71.26
CA LYS A 887 0.66 36.10 -72.37
C LYS A 887 2.12 36.36 -72.69
#